data_AF-A0A6J1W7I7-F1
#
_entry.id   AF-A0A6J1W7I7-F1
#
_cell.length_a   1.000
_cell.length_b   1.000
_cell.length_c   1.000
_cell.angle_alpha   90.00
_cell.angle_beta   90.00
_cell.angle_gamma   90.00
#
_symmetry.space_group_name_H-M   'P 1'
#
loop_
_entity.id
_entity.type
_entity.pdbx_description
1 polymer ?
#
loop_
_entity_poly.entity_id
_entity_poly.type
_entity_poly.pdbx_seq_one_letter_code
_entity_poly.pdbx_strand_id
1 'polypeptide(L)'
;MFSLCLKSGLNNRLGNRFKAVTQSRNFTVKGFDLKSSGVDKRTLANAERRQKTFTDRSQLKFARRLVVKLGSAVITREDGNGLALGRLASIVEQVAECHHEGRECIMVTSGAVAFGRQKLTQELLMSLSMRETLSPSDHTREDAGSILDPRAAAAVGQSELMSMYDAMFSQYNVKIAQVLVTKPDFYNEETRKNLFCTLSELISLNIVPIVNTNDAVSPPMYIHDDTVVPGTGKKGIGIKDNDSLSALLAAEIQSDLLIMMSDVDGIYNKPPWEDGARMMHTYTSKEQVQFGQKSKVGTGGMDSKVNAATWAMARGVSVVICNGMQEKAIKTIISGRKVGTFFTDHVTSSSTSVDIMAENARVGSRALQRLSPTERASAIHSLADLLVNKKDVILEANSKDLEVATRDGLAKPLLNRLALSEGKLKTLSIGLKQIADSSYENVGRVLRKTRLAENLTLQQVTVPIGVLLVIFESRPDSLPQVAALAMASANGLLLKGGKEAAHSNKALMDLVKESLSSVGADDAISLVSTREEISDLLAMEKHIDLIIPRGSSDLVRNIQKQSQHIPVLGHAEGICHVYLDRDADPAKALKIVRDAKCDYPAACNAMETLLIHEDHLNSSLFTDICTMLRNEGVIVHAGPKLSSQLTFGPPPAKSMRHEYGALECSIEVVKDLNEAVDHIHKFGSSHTDVIITENESTAKQFLSSVDSACVFHNVSSRFADGFRFGLGAEVGISTARIHARGPVGVEGLLTTKWILEGTDHTAAEFNEGRRTWLHEKLPVN
;
A
#
# COMPACT_ATOMS: atom_id res chain seq x y z
N MET A 1 -5.40 43.68 -0.17
CA MET A 1 -5.27 43.11 -1.53
C MET A 1 -5.20 41.57 -1.50
N PHE A 2 -6.07 40.91 -0.71
CA PHE A 2 -6.14 39.43 -0.60
C PHE A 2 -7.59 38.90 -0.49
N SER A 3 -8.59 39.74 -0.80
CA SER A 3 -10.02 39.39 -0.71
C SER A 3 -10.74 39.38 -2.07
N LEU A 4 -10.01 39.58 -3.18
CA LEU A 4 -10.60 39.75 -4.52
C LEU A 4 -10.23 38.64 -5.52
N CYS A 5 -9.45 37.62 -5.14
CA CYS A 5 -9.03 36.55 -6.06
C CYS A 5 -9.79 35.21 -5.88
N LEU A 6 -10.69 35.09 -4.90
CA LEU A 6 -11.44 33.86 -4.63
C LEU A 6 -12.88 33.84 -5.19
N LYS A 7 -13.34 34.93 -5.83
CA LYS A 7 -14.70 35.03 -6.38
C LYS A 7 -14.84 34.65 -7.86
N SER A 8 -13.76 34.39 -8.59
CA SER A 8 -13.82 34.02 -10.02
C SER A 8 -13.74 32.50 -10.30
N GLY A 9 -13.39 31.68 -9.31
CA GLY A 9 -13.23 30.22 -9.50
C GLY A 9 -14.46 29.36 -9.20
N LEU A 10 -15.44 29.85 -8.45
CA LEU A 10 -16.59 29.04 -8.00
C LEU A 10 -17.85 29.16 -8.86
N ASN A 11 -18.00 30.22 -9.66
CA ASN A 11 -19.21 30.41 -10.47
C ASN A 11 -19.30 29.53 -11.73
N ASN A 12 -18.19 28.91 -12.17
CA ASN A 12 -18.19 28.03 -13.36
C ASN A 12 -18.46 26.54 -13.07
N ARG A 13 -18.57 26.12 -11.80
CA ARG A 13 -18.88 24.71 -11.45
C ARG A 13 -20.30 24.47 -10.92
N LEU A 14 -21.04 25.52 -10.59
CA LEU A 14 -22.43 25.42 -10.11
C LEU A 14 -23.48 25.53 -11.24
N GLY A 15 -23.13 26.12 -12.39
CA GLY A 15 -24.06 26.29 -13.53
C GLY A 15 -24.39 25.03 -14.33
N ASN A 16 -23.57 23.97 -14.26
CA ASN A 16 -23.74 22.76 -15.07
C ASN A 16 -24.41 21.58 -14.34
N ARG A 17 -24.77 21.71 -13.06
CA ARG A 17 -25.53 20.69 -12.31
C ARG A 17 -27.02 20.98 -12.13
N PHE A 18 -27.50 22.15 -12.57
CA PHE A 18 -28.89 22.57 -12.42
C PHE A 18 -29.83 22.20 -13.60
N LYS A 19 -29.40 21.34 -14.54
CA LYS A 19 -30.22 20.90 -15.69
C LYS A 19 -30.73 19.46 -15.64
N ALA A 20 -30.55 18.73 -14.52
CA ALA A 20 -30.96 17.33 -14.43
C ALA A 20 -32.01 17.02 -13.34
N VAL A 21 -32.51 18.01 -12.60
CA VAL A 21 -33.51 17.79 -11.53
C VAL A 21 -34.63 18.83 -11.63
N THR A 22 -35.32 18.82 -12.76
CA THR A 22 -36.59 19.53 -12.94
C THR A 22 -37.48 18.73 -13.88
N GLN A 23 -37.96 17.58 -13.39
CA GLN A 23 -39.17 16.97 -13.93
C GLN A 23 -40.05 16.46 -12.79
N SER A 24 -41.21 17.10 -12.68
CA SER A 24 -42.44 16.63 -12.07
C SER A 24 -42.49 16.57 -10.53
N ARG A 25 -43.28 17.47 -9.91
CA ARG A 25 -44.70 17.23 -9.63
C ARG A 25 -45.32 18.46 -8.93
N ASN A 26 -46.41 18.95 -9.51
CA ASN A 26 -47.23 20.04 -9.01
C ASN A 26 -47.97 19.62 -7.72
N PHE A 27 -48.03 20.54 -6.75
CA PHE A 27 -48.91 20.45 -5.58
C PHE A 27 -50.32 20.92 -5.95
N THR A 28 -51.32 20.08 -5.65
CA THR A 28 -52.73 20.51 -5.57
C THR A 28 -53.30 19.99 -4.25
N VAL A 29 -53.77 20.90 -3.40
CA VAL A 29 -54.39 20.62 -2.10
C VAL A 29 -55.90 20.39 -2.31
N LYS A 30 -56.43 19.21 -1.95
CA LYS A 30 -57.86 19.01 -1.66
C LYS A 30 -58.10 17.78 -0.76
N GLY A 31 -58.84 18.03 0.34
CA GLY A 31 -59.86 17.12 0.90
C GLY A 31 -59.37 15.92 1.72
N PHE A 32 -59.59 15.98 3.04
CA PHE A 32 -59.61 14.82 3.93
C PHE A 32 -60.71 13.83 3.52
N ASP A 33 -60.37 12.56 3.36
CA ASP A 33 -61.30 11.46 3.61
C ASP A 33 -60.55 10.21 4.08
N LEU A 34 -60.90 9.70 5.27
CA LEU A 34 -60.30 8.50 5.87
C LEU A 34 -60.91 7.26 5.23
N LYS A 35 -60.12 6.50 4.44
CA LYS A 35 -60.15 5.02 4.39
C LYS A 35 -59.05 4.44 3.50
N SER A 36 -58.26 3.56 4.11
CA SER A 36 -57.50 2.45 3.53
C SER A 36 -56.87 2.64 2.14
N SER A 37 -55.58 2.96 2.09
CA SER A 37 -54.68 2.46 1.03
C SER A 37 -53.20 2.67 1.37
N GLY A 38 -52.44 1.57 1.39
CA GLY A 38 -51.02 1.49 1.03
C GLY A 38 -50.04 2.42 1.72
N VAL A 39 -49.69 2.12 2.98
CA VAL A 39 -48.41 2.58 3.54
C VAL A 39 -47.29 1.81 2.82
N ASP A 40 -46.45 2.54 2.09
CA ASP A 40 -45.24 2.02 1.47
C ASP A 40 -44.36 1.36 2.55
N LYS A 41 -44.15 0.05 2.40
CA LYS A 41 -43.40 -0.79 3.32
C LYS A 41 -41.91 -0.42 3.30
N ARG A 42 -41.51 0.59 4.07
CA ARG A 42 -40.19 0.66 4.72
C ARG A 42 -40.25 0.17 6.18
N THR A 43 -41.14 -0.78 6.45
CA THR A 43 -41.18 -1.49 7.72
C THR A 43 -39.94 -2.38 7.79
N LEU A 44 -39.04 -2.06 8.72
CA LEU A 44 -37.96 -2.92 9.18
C LEU A 44 -38.50 -4.35 9.34
N ALA A 45 -38.05 -5.25 8.47
CA ALA A 45 -38.27 -6.67 8.60
C ALA A 45 -37.52 -7.14 9.85
N ASN A 46 -38.22 -7.16 10.98
CA ASN A 46 -37.76 -7.81 12.20
C ASN A 46 -38.10 -9.31 12.14
N ALA A 47 -37.14 -10.09 12.63
CA ALA A 47 -37.05 -11.55 12.69
C ALA A 47 -36.41 -12.22 11.45
N GLU A 48 -35.25 -12.86 11.67
CA GLU A 48 -34.48 -13.76 10.77
C GLU A 48 -33.27 -13.21 9.97
N ARG A 49 -32.69 -12.05 10.30
CA ARG A 49 -31.29 -11.75 9.93
C ARG A 49 -30.42 -11.56 11.17
N ARG A 50 -29.89 -12.64 11.74
CA ARG A 50 -28.60 -12.55 12.44
C ARG A 50 -27.55 -12.25 11.36
N GLN A 51 -27.26 -10.99 11.08
CA GLN A 51 -26.08 -10.64 10.29
C GLN A 51 -24.86 -11.19 11.02
N LYS A 52 -24.03 -11.96 10.31
CA LYS A 52 -22.72 -12.40 10.83
C LYS A 52 -21.83 -11.16 10.92
N THR A 53 -21.03 -11.07 11.99
CA THR A 53 -19.98 -10.05 12.13
C THR A 53 -19.05 -10.09 10.92
N PHE A 54 -18.44 -8.94 10.61
CA PHE A 54 -17.41 -8.93 9.57
C PHE A 54 -16.23 -9.80 9.99
N THR A 55 -15.72 -10.55 9.02
CA THR A 55 -14.59 -11.47 9.19
C THR A 55 -13.26 -10.85 8.79
N ASP A 56 -13.32 -9.79 7.98
CA ASP A 56 -12.16 -9.14 7.38
C ASP A 56 -12.40 -7.62 7.30
N ARG A 57 -11.34 -6.82 7.49
CA ARG A 57 -11.42 -5.35 7.41
C ARG A 57 -11.90 -4.86 6.04
N SER A 58 -11.63 -5.58 4.95
CA SER A 58 -12.10 -5.21 3.62
C SER A 58 -13.63 -5.18 3.51
N GLN A 59 -14.33 -5.84 4.45
CA GLN A 59 -15.78 -5.89 4.50
C GLN A 59 -16.39 -4.67 5.22
N LEU A 60 -15.60 -3.89 5.97
CA LEU A 60 -16.07 -2.71 6.70
C LEU A 60 -16.67 -1.64 5.78
N LYS A 61 -16.26 -1.60 4.50
CA LYS A 61 -16.83 -0.69 3.51
C LYS A 61 -18.33 -0.90 3.27
N PHE A 62 -18.83 -2.10 3.54
CA PHE A 62 -20.23 -2.49 3.40
C PHE A 62 -21.08 -2.18 4.64
N ALA A 63 -20.49 -1.66 5.73
CA ALA A 63 -21.22 -1.31 6.94
C ALA A 63 -22.20 -0.17 6.68
N ARG A 64 -23.51 -0.43 6.84
CA ARG A 64 -24.57 0.54 6.57
C ARG A 64 -24.93 1.33 7.82
N ARG A 65 -25.03 0.69 8.97
CA ARG A 65 -25.34 1.32 10.26
C ARG A 65 -24.08 1.43 11.12
N LEU A 66 -23.68 2.66 11.42
CA LEU A 66 -22.43 3.01 12.10
C LEU A 66 -22.72 3.63 13.46
N VAL A 67 -22.06 3.13 14.51
CA VAL A 67 -22.01 3.78 15.81
C VAL A 67 -20.59 4.30 16.04
N VAL A 68 -20.43 5.61 16.22
CA VAL A 68 -19.14 6.25 16.48
C VAL A 68 -19.12 6.73 17.92
N LYS A 69 -18.32 6.08 18.76
CA LYS A 69 -18.15 6.46 20.17
C LYS A 69 -16.93 7.37 20.33
N LEU A 70 -17.12 8.48 21.03
CA LEU A 70 -16.08 9.44 21.38
C LEU A 70 -15.76 9.35 22.87
N GLY A 71 -14.53 8.95 23.21
CA GLY A 71 -14.04 9.00 24.59
C GLY A 71 -13.87 10.43 25.10
N SER A 72 -13.94 10.64 26.42
CA SER A 72 -13.77 11.96 27.03
C SER A 72 -12.42 12.59 26.65
N ALA A 73 -11.33 11.82 26.66
CA ALA A 73 -10.00 12.26 26.25
C ALA A 73 -9.89 12.63 24.75
N VAL A 74 -10.80 12.14 23.89
CA VAL A 74 -10.85 12.51 22.48
C VAL A 74 -11.43 13.91 22.33
N ILE A 75 -12.45 14.26 23.12
CA ILE A 75 -13.14 15.54 22.98
C ILE A 75 -12.59 16.63 23.88
N THR A 76 -11.81 16.30 24.93
CA THR A 76 -11.13 17.29 25.77
C THR A 76 -9.72 17.61 25.27
N ARG A 77 -9.21 18.79 25.66
CA ARG A 77 -7.81 19.19 25.47
C ARG A 77 -6.88 18.43 26.42
N GLU A 78 -5.57 18.46 26.14
CA GLU A 78 -4.53 17.74 26.91
C GLU A 78 -4.36 18.29 28.34
N ASP A 79 -4.66 19.56 28.56
CA ASP A 79 -4.69 20.22 29.87
C ASP A 79 -5.93 19.82 30.71
N GLY A 80 -6.82 18.98 30.17
CA GLY A 80 -8.06 18.56 30.80
C GLY A 80 -9.13 19.66 30.86
N ASN A 81 -8.83 20.86 30.32
CA ASN A 81 -9.67 22.04 30.41
C ASN A 81 -10.21 22.44 29.04
N GLY A 82 -11.45 22.04 28.77
CA GLY A 82 -12.20 22.44 27.58
C GLY A 82 -12.07 21.51 26.38
N LEU A 83 -12.75 21.88 25.30
CA LEU A 83 -12.99 21.01 24.14
C LEU A 83 -11.90 21.16 23.07
N ALA A 84 -11.50 20.03 22.50
CA ALA A 84 -10.60 19.95 21.34
C ALA A 84 -11.38 20.22 20.04
N LEU A 85 -11.79 21.47 19.83
CA LEU A 85 -12.65 21.91 18.73
C LEU A 85 -12.21 21.43 17.34
N GLY A 86 -10.93 21.55 17.00
CA GLY A 86 -10.42 21.12 15.68
C GLY A 86 -10.57 19.62 15.44
N ARG A 87 -10.34 18.81 16.49
CA ARG A 87 -10.52 17.35 16.43
C ARG A 87 -11.99 16.99 16.34
N LEU A 88 -12.85 17.66 17.12
CA LEU A 88 -14.29 17.47 17.07
C LEU A 88 -14.85 17.80 15.68
N ALA A 89 -14.42 18.92 15.08
CA ALA A 89 -14.82 19.32 13.74
C ALA A 89 -14.40 18.29 12.68
N SER A 90 -13.17 17.75 12.77
CA SER A 90 -12.70 16.70 11.85
C SER A 90 -13.50 15.40 11.97
N ILE A 91 -13.93 15.04 13.17
CA ILE A 91 -14.78 13.86 13.39
C ILE A 91 -16.19 14.10 12.84
N VAL A 92 -16.77 15.28 13.10
CA VAL A 92 -18.09 15.67 12.59
C VAL A 92 -18.11 15.68 11.06
N GLU A 93 -17.07 16.23 10.42
CA GLU A 93 -16.88 16.21 8.97
C GLU A 93 -16.95 14.76 8.43
N GLN A 94 -16.18 13.84 9.02
CA GLN A 94 -16.17 12.44 8.60
C GLN A 94 -17.52 11.74 8.79
N VAL A 95 -18.21 11.98 9.90
CA VAL A 95 -19.54 11.42 10.15
C VAL A 95 -20.56 12.00 9.16
N ALA A 96 -20.48 13.30 8.86
CA ALA A 96 -21.36 13.96 7.90
C ALA A 96 -21.12 13.46 6.46
N GLU A 97 -19.87 13.21 6.06
CA GLU A 97 -19.53 12.56 4.79
C GLU A 97 -20.14 11.16 4.70
N CYS A 98 -19.92 10.31 5.73
CA CYS A 98 -20.49 8.97 5.80
C CYS A 98 -22.02 8.99 5.72
N HIS A 99 -22.65 9.96 6.37
CA HIS A 99 -24.09 10.16 6.32
C HIS A 99 -24.57 10.57 4.91
N HIS A 100 -23.85 11.47 4.23
CA HIS A 100 -24.13 11.84 2.83
C HIS A 100 -23.94 10.68 1.84
N GLU A 101 -23.07 9.71 2.16
CA GLU A 101 -22.94 8.44 1.42
C GLU A 101 -24.14 7.48 1.63
N GLY A 102 -25.13 7.88 2.42
CA GLY A 102 -26.34 7.10 2.71
C GLY A 102 -26.20 6.13 3.88
N ARG A 103 -25.20 6.31 4.74
CA ARG A 103 -25.00 5.48 5.95
C ARG A 103 -25.81 6.01 7.13
N GLU A 104 -26.34 5.10 7.92
CA GLU A 104 -27.11 5.37 9.13
C GLU A 104 -26.12 5.60 10.28
N CYS A 105 -25.79 6.87 10.56
CA CYS A 105 -24.76 7.23 11.53
C CYS A 105 -25.38 7.62 12.88
N ILE A 106 -24.83 7.07 13.97
CA ILE A 106 -25.17 7.38 15.35
C ILE A 106 -23.89 7.75 16.08
N MET A 107 -23.90 8.83 16.86
CA MET A 107 -22.75 9.21 17.69
C MET A 107 -23.04 8.96 19.16
N VAL A 108 -22.10 8.35 19.86
CA VAL A 108 -22.12 8.21 21.33
C VAL A 108 -21.03 9.10 21.89
N THR A 109 -21.40 10.11 22.67
CA THR A 109 -20.46 11.15 23.12
C THR A 109 -20.16 10.99 24.61
N SER A 110 -19.28 11.85 25.13
CA SER A 110 -18.91 11.88 26.56
C SER A 110 -18.57 13.32 26.95
N GLY A 111 -17.91 13.54 28.09
CA GLY A 111 -17.23 14.80 28.42
C GLY A 111 -18.12 15.97 28.85
N ALA A 112 -19.45 15.80 28.92
CA ALA A 112 -20.38 16.80 29.45
C ALA A 112 -19.99 17.27 30.86
N VAL A 113 -19.63 16.35 31.76
CA VAL A 113 -19.18 16.68 33.13
C VAL A 113 -17.90 17.52 33.12
N ALA A 114 -16.91 17.12 32.32
CA ALA A 114 -15.63 17.83 32.25
C ALA A 114 -15.80 19.26 31.70
N PHE A 115 -16.61 19.40 30.66
CA PHE A 115 -16.88 20.70 30.04
C PHE A 115 -17.70 21.62 30.95
N GLY A 116 -18.74 21.09 31.60
CA GLY A 116 -19.56 21.87 32.53
C GLY A 116 -18.80 22.27 33.80
N ARG A 117 -17.86 21.45 34.29
CA ARG A 117 -16.99 21.84 35.41
C ARG A 117 -16.18 23.07 35.05
N GLN A 118 -15.51 23.09 33.90
CA GLN A 118 -14.72 24.25 33.47
C GLN A 118 -15.57 25.52 33.46
N LYS A 119 -16.77 25.46 32.90
CA LYS A 119 -17.64 26.63 32.80
C LYS A 119 -18.19 27.07 34.15
N LEU A 120 -18.66 26.15 34.97
CA LEU A 120 -19.15 26.47 36.31
C LEU A 120 -18.03 27.05 37.18
N THR A 121 -16.80 26.55 37.05
CA THR A 121 -15.64 27.15 37.70
C THR A 121 -15.36 28.55 37.15
N GLN A 122 -15.49 28.78 35.84
CA GLN A 122 -15.35 30.12 35.24
C GLN A 122 -16.40 31.11 35.76
N GLU A 123 -17.67 30.70 35.81
CA GLU A 123 -18.77 31.52 36.35
C GLU A 123 -18.58 31.80 37.84
N LEU A 124 -18.17 30.79 38.62
CA LEU A 124 -17.85 30.96 40.04
C LEU A 124 -16.71 31.97 40.22
N LEU A 125 -15.63 31.87 39.43
CA LEU A 125 -14.53 32.84 39.45
C LEU A 125 -14.97 34.26 39.06
N MET A 126 -15.94 34.41 38.16
CA MET A 126 -16.51 35.71 37.77
C MET A 126 -17.43 36.31 38.83
N SER A 127 -17.98 35.48 39.73
CA SER A 127 -18.83 35.91 40.85
C SER A 127 -18.08 36.34 42.11
N LEU A 128 -16.76 36.08 42.19
CA LEU A 128 -15.90 36.46 43.31
C LEU A 128 -15.41 37.93 43.19
N SER A 129 -15.28 38.61 44.32
CA SER A 129 -14.70 39.97 44.34
C SER A 129 -13.19 39.93 44.02
N MET A 130 -12.64 41.03 43.48
CA MET A 130 -11.21 41.15 43.16
C MET A 130 -10.27 40.80 44.34
N ARG A 131 -10.71 40.99 45.59
CA ARG A 131 -9.94 40.66 46.80
C ARG A 131 -9.92 39.15 47.09
N GLU A 132 -11.03 38.47 46.84
CA GLU A 132 -11.16 37.01 46.98
C GLU A 132 -10.43 36.27 45.87
N THR A 133 -10.40 36.84 44.65
CA THR A 133 -9.67 36.28 43.49
C THR A 133 -8.14 36.37 43.64
N LEU A 134 -7.62 37.26 44.49
CA LEU A 134 -6.20 37.56 44.66
C LEU A 134 -5.59 37.11 46.00
N SER A 135 -6.40 36.65 46.97
CA SER A 135 -5.95 36.12 48.27
C SER A 135 -5.22 34.78 48.07
N PRO A 136 -3.91 34.66 48.41
CA PRO A 136 -3.18 33.39 48.34
C PRO A 136 -3.37 32.52 49.60
N SER A 137 -4.05 33.03 50.63
CA SER A 137 -4.27 32.37 51.92
C SER A 137 -5.68 31.78 52.09
N ASP A 138 -6.59 31.99 51.14
CA ASP A 138 -7.89 31.31 51.12
C ASP A 138 -7.81 30.05 50.24
N HIS A 139 -8.04 28.89 50.84
CA HIS A 139 -8.09 27.58 50.16
C HIS A 139 -9.25 27.46 49.14
N THR A 140 -10.03 28.52 48.93
CA THR A 140 -11.17 28.56 48.00
C THR A 140 -10.80 28.28 46.54
N ARG A 141 -9.54 28.51 46.13
CA ARG A 141 -9.05 28.17 44.78
C ARG A 141 -8.83 26.68 44.55
N GLU A 142 -8.34 25.94 45.53
CA GLU A 142 -8.14 24.48 45.44
C GLU A 142 -9.45 23.72 45.70
N ASP A 143 -10.33 24.27 46.53
CA ASP A 143 -11.64 23.69 46.86
C ASP A 143 -12.76 24.00 45.84
N ALA A 144 -12.64 25.03 44.99
CA ALA A 144 -13.67 25.38 43.99
C ALA A 144 -14.01 24.22 43.02
N GLY A 145 -13.03 23.38 42.69
CA GLY A 145 -13.24 22.17 41.88
C GLY A 145 -13.90 21.02 42.64
N SER A 146 -13.78 21.01 43.97
CA SER A 146 -14.36 20.01 44.89
C SER A 146 -15.79 20.33 45.30
N ILE A 147 -16.24 21.58 45.14
CA ILE A 147 -17.57 22.06 45.58
C ILE A 147 -18.67 21.80 44.54
N LEU A 148 -18.31 21.59 43.26
CA LEU A 148 -19.28 21.48 42.17
C LEU A 148 -19.85 20.06 42.02
N ASP A 149 -21.17 19.92 42.21
CA ASP A 149 -21.88 18.66 41.98
C ASP A 149 -21.67 18.19 40.52
N PRO A 150 -21.14 16.97 40.28
CA PRO A 150 -20.98 16.40 38.95
C PRO A 150 -22.25 16.39 38.10
N ARG A 151 -23.43 16.31 38.73
CA ARG A 151 -24.73 16.32 38.05
C ARG A 151 -25.08 17.69 37.50
N ALA A 152 -24.79 18.74 38.26
CA ALA A 152 -24.94 20.12 37.80
C ALA A 152 -23.97 20.41 36.64
N ALA A 153 -22.72 19.95 36.76
CA ALA A 153 -21.75 20.04 35.68
C ALA A 153 -22.18 19.28 34.43
N ALA A 154 -22.73 18.06 34.57
CA ALA A 154 -23.27 17.32 33.44
C ALA A 154 -24.40 18.08 32.73
N ALA A 155 -25.35 18.66 33.49
CA ALA A 155 -26.49 19.38 32.93
C ALA A 155 -26.04 20.61 32.11
N VAL A 156 -25.11 21.41 32.65
CA VAL A 156 -24.57 22.59 31.97
C VAL A 156 -23.77 22.19 30.73
N GLY A 157 -22.82 21.27 30.89
CA GLY A 157 -21.94 20.87 29.80
C GLY A 157 -22.67 20.15 28.66
N GLN A 158 -23.73 19.39 28.96
CA GLN A 158 -24.52 18.70 27.94
C GLN A 158 -25.27 19.65 27.02
N SER A 159 -25.82 20.75 27.56
CA SER A 159 -26.53 21.77 26.77
C SER A 159 -25.61 22.40 25.72
N GLU A 160 -24.40 22.76 26.14
CA GLU A 160 -23.45 23.44 25.27
C GLU A 160 -22.76 22.51 24.29
N LEU A 161 -22.41 21.30 24.72
CA LEU A 161 -21.86 20.29 23.84
C LEU A 161 -22.84 20.01 22.70
N MET A 162 -24.15 19.97 22.99
CA MET A 162 -25.17 19.81 21.96
C MET A 162 -25.28 21.03 21.04
N SER A 163 -25.22 22.26 21.57
CA SER A 163 -25.19 23.48 20.76
C SER A 163 -24.01 23.50 19.79
N MET A 164 -22.84 23.03 20.24
CA MET A 164 -21.65 22.92 19.40
C MET A 164 -21.81 21.86 18.31
N TYR A 165 -22.34 20.68 18.63
CA TYR A 165 -22.64 19.66 17.62
C TYR A 165 -23.61 20.21 16.57
N ASP A 166 -24.67 20.91 16.99
CA ASP A 166 -25.66 21.47 16.06
C ASP A 166 -25.03 22.50 15.12
N ALA A 167 -24.19 23.38 15.66
CA ALA A 167 -23.43 24.35 14.86
C ALA A 167 -22.50 23.69 13.83
N MET A 168 -21.78 22.63 14.23
CA MET A 168 -20.85 21.92 13.33
C MET A 168 -21.57 21.11 12.26
N PHE A 169 -22.60 20.33 12.61
CA PHE A 169 -23.36 19.52 11.65
C PHE A 169 -24.19 20.37 10.69
N SER A 170 -24.65 21.55 11.12
CA SER A 170 -25.35 22.50 10.25
C SER A 170 -24.51 22.99 9.07
N GLN A 171 -23.17 23.03 9.21
CA GLN A 171 -22.27 23.39 8.10
C GLN A 171 -22.31 22.36 6.96
N TYR A 172 -22.68 21.12 7.26
CA TYR A 172 -22.79 20.02 6.30
C TYR A 172 -24.24 19.69 5.91
N ASN A 173 -25.20 20.55 6.32
CA ASN A 173 -26.64 20.35 6.11
C ASN A 173 -27.15 19.00 6.68
N VAL A 174 -26.59 18.55 7.79
CA VAL A 174 -27.01 17.34 8.51
C VAL A 174 -27.82 17.75 9.73
N LYS A 175 -29.00 17.15 9.91
CA LYS A 175 -29.83 17.35 11.09
C LYS A 175 -29.43 16.36 12.17
N ILE A 176 -29.39 16.83 13.42
CA ILE A 176 -29.07 16.00 14.58
C ILE A 176 -30.21 16.02 15.59
N ALA A 177 -30.24 15.01 16.46
CA ALA A 177 -31.17 14.95 17.58
C ALA A 177 -30.44 14.49 18.84
N GLN A 178 -30.76 15.10 19.98
CA GLN A 178 -30.22 14.68 21.27
C GLN A 178 -31.05 13.51 21.83
N VAL A 179 -30.37 12.47 22.29
CA VAL A 179 -30.98 11.36 23.04
C VAL A 179 -30.18 11.14 24.32
N LEU A 180 -30.82 11.36 25.46
CA LEU A 180 -30.21 11.14 26.76
C LEU A 180 -30.74 9.84 27.36
N VAL A 181 -29.83 8.99 27.81
CA VAL A 181 -30.17 7.65 28.31
C VAL A 181 -29.63 7.42 29.71
N THR A 182 -30.33 6.60 30.46
CA THR A 182 -30.00 6.15 31.83
C THR A 182 -29.85 4.64 31.84
N LYS A 183 -29.33 4.06 32.92
CA LYS A 183 -29.16 2.60 33.01
C LYS A 183 -30.49 1.82 32.84
N PRO A 184 -31.61 2.22 33.48
CA PRO A 184 -32.89 1.52 33.33
C PRO A 184 -33.38 1.40 31.88
N ASP A 185 -33.01 2.33 31.00
CA ASP A 185 -33.45 2.35 29.60
C ASP A 185 -33.00 1.11 28.81
N PHE A 186 -31.98 0.39 29.26
CA PHE A 186 -31.49 -0.84 28.61
C PHE A 186 -31.94 -2.13 29.30
N TYR A 187 -32.36 -2.07 30.57
CA TYR A 187 -32.76 -3.25 31.35
C TYR A 187 -34.27 -3.45 31.40
N ASN A 188 -35.06 -2.37 31.44
CA ASN A 188 -36.51 -2.45 31.38
C ASN A 188 -36.96 -2.60 29.91
N GLU A 189 -37.75 -3.63 29.63
CA GLU A 189 -38.17 -3.98 28.27
C GLU A 189 -38.98 -2.87 27.59
N GLU A 190 -39.83 -2.16 28.34
CA GLU A 190 -40.70 -1.11 27.80
C GLU A 190 -39.88 0.13 27.39
N THR A 191 -39.04 0.63 28.29
CA THR A 191 -38.16 1.78 28.02
C THR A 191 -37.15 1.46 26.93
N ARG A 192 -36.65 0.22 26.88
CA ARG A 192 -35.75 -0.25 25.80
C ARG A 192 -36.44 -0.24 24.44
N LYS A 193 -37.69 -0.70 24.38
CA LYS A 193 -38.51 -0.65 23.16
C LYS A 193 -38.75 0.78 22.70
N ASN A 194 -39.05 1.68 23.63
CA ASN A 194 -39.25 3.10 23.34
C ASN A 194 -37.96 3.73 22.78
N LEU A 195 -36.81 3.48 23.42
CA LEU A 195 -35.51 3.95 22.94
C LEU A 195 -35.22 3.44 21.51
N PHE A 196 -35.43 2.15 21.25
CA PHE A 196 -35.25 1.56 19.92
C PHE A 196 -36.17 2.20 18.87
N CYS A 197 -37.46 2.38 19.19
CA CYS A 197 -38.43 3.02 18.30
C CYS A 197 -38.04 4.48 17.99
N THR A 198 -37.63 5.25 19.01
CA THR A 198 -37.18 6.64 18.82
C THR A 198 -35.96 6.72 17.92
N LEU A 199 -34.94 5.89 18.16
CA LEU A 199 -33.73 5.88 17.33
C LEU A 199 -34.02 5.43 15.90
N SER A 200 -34.88 4.43 15.73
CA SER A 200 -35.29 3.94 14.41
C SER A 200 -36.02 5.01 13.60
N GLU A 201 -36.88 5.81 14.25
CA GLU A 201 -37.58 6.91 13.60
C GLU A 201 -36.65 8.08 13.25
N LEU A 202 -35.72 8.44 14.13
CA LEU A 202 -34.71 9.45 13.81
C LEU A 202 -33.86 9.05 12.59
N ILE A 203 -33.45 7.78 12.52
CA ILE A 203 -32.71 7.23 11.39
C ILE A 203 -33.58 7.24 10.12
N SER A 204 -34.88 6.91 10.21
CA SER A 204 -35.80 6.90 9.08
C SER A 204 -36.01 8.31 8.49
N LEU A 205 -35.96 9.33 9.36
CA LEU A 205 -36.01 10.76 9.02
C LEU A 205 -34.66 11.32 8.54
N ASN A 206 -33.63 10.47 8.41
CA ASN A 206 -32.27 10.86 8.02
C ASN A 206 -31.66 11.91 8.98
N ILE A 207 -31.88 11.72 10.28
CA ILE A 207 -31.33 12.53 11.38
C ILE A 207 -30.25 11.71 12.08
N VAL A 208 -29.10 12.34 12.38
CA VAL A 208 -27.99 11.71 13.13
C VAL A 208 -28.26 11.84 14.64
N PRO A 209 -28.51 10.74 15.38
CA PRO A 209 -28.71 10.80 16.82
C PRO A 209 -27.38 11.00 17.55
N ILE A 210 -27.34 11.96 18.47
CA ILE A 210 -26.25 12.21 19.41
C ILE A 210 -26.69 11.68 20.78
N VAL A 211 -26.13 10.53 21.17
CA VAL A 211 -26.50 9.80 22.37
C VAL A 211 -25.46 10.02 23.48
N ASN A 212 -25.92 10.35 24.69
CA ASN A 212 -25.06 10.44 25.88
C ASN A 212 -25.79 9.95 27.13
N THR A 213 -25.05 9.59 28.18
CA THR A 213 -25.63 9.30 29.48
C THR A 213 -26.25 10.57 30.10
N ASN A 214 -27.43 10.43 30.68
CA ASN A 214 -28.07 11.49 31.44
C ASN A 214 -27.50 11.55 32.86
N ASP A 215 -26.25 11.99 32.97
CA ASP A 215 -25.56 12.06 34.26
C ASP A 215 -26.23 13.06 35.23
N ALA A 216 -27.03 14.02 34.73
CA ALA A 216 -27.75 14.99 35.54
C ALA A 216 -28.80 14.35 36.47
N VAL A 217 -29.41 13.24 36.05
CA VAL A 217 -30.46 12.53 36.80
C VAL A 217 -30.07 11.11 37.21
N SER A 218 -28.86 10.69 36.88
CA SER A 218 -28.35 9.37 37.26
C SER A 218 -27.97 9.34 38.75
N PRO A 219 -28.20 8.22 39.47
CA PRO A 219 -27.83 8.10 40.87
C PRO A 219 -26.29 8.20 41.04
N PRO A 220 -25.80 8.82 42.14
CA PRO A 220 -24.37 8.95 42.39
C PRO A 220 -23.70 7.57 42.49
N MET A 221 -22.44 7.46 42.05
CA MET A 221 -21.62 6.24 42.19
C MET A 221 -21.25 6.02 43.66
N TYR A 222 -22.20 5.60 44.48
CA TYR A 222 -21.92 4.96 45.77
C TYR A 222 -22.74 3.67 45.84
N ILE A 223 -22.06 2.62 46.30
CA ILE A 223 -22.51 1.23 46.51
C ILE A 223 -22.16 0.28 45.36
N HIS A 224 -21.38 -0.76 45.74
CA HIS A 224 -21.15 -1.99 44.98
C HIS A 224 -22.48 -2.62 44.60
N ASP A 225 -22.86 -2.50 43.33
CA ASP A 225 -24.02 -3.20 42.79
C ASP A 225 -23.54 -4.39 41.95
N ASP A 226 -23.12 -5.45 42.66
CA ASP A 226 -23.09 -6.82 42.13
C ASP A 226 -24.51 -7.39 42.21
N THR A 227 -25.49 -6.76 41.55
CA THR A 227 -26.81 -7.37 41.39
C THR A 227 -26.79 -8.33 40.20
N VAL A 228 -26.60 -9.60 40.55
CA VAL A 228 -27.02 -10.74 39.74
C VAL A 228 -28.51 -10.59 39.44
N VAL A 229 -28.88 -10.52 38.15
CA VAL A 229 -30.28 -10.63 37.73
C VAL A 229 -30.74 -12.08 37.97
N PRO A 230 -31.74 -12.35 38.84
CA PRO A 230 -32.30 -13.69 38.95
C PRO A 230 -33.16 -13.97 37.71
N GLY A 231 -32.82 -15.01 36.93
CA GLY A 231 -33.76 -15.64 35.99
C GLY A 231 -33.44 -15.61 34.50
N THR A 232 -32.33 -15.00 34.05
CA THR A 232 -31.88 -15.20 32.65
C THR A 232 -30.40 -15.56 32.63
N GLY A 233 -30.06 -16.75 32.13
CA GLY A 233 -28.69 -17.31 32.13
C GLY A 233 -27.69 -16.61 31.20
N LYS A 234 -27.73 -15.28 31.06
CA LYS A 234 -26.76 -14.49 30.28
C LYS A 234 -26.12 -13.44 31.18
N LYS A 235 -24.79 -13.52 31.36
CA LYS A 235 -23.99 -12.48 32.03
C LYS A 235 -24.21 -11.12 31.33
N GLY A 236 -24.82 -10.16 32.03
CA GLY A 236 -24.98 -8.78 31.56
C GLY A 236 -23.69 -7.98 31.74
N ILE A 237 -23.43 -7.00 30.87
CA ILE A 237 -22.47 -5.92 31.17
C ILE A 237 -23.21 -4.92 32.06
N GLY A 238 -22.63 -4.57 33.21
CA GLY A 238 -23.11 -3.46 34.03
C GLY A 238 -22.69 -2.14 33.37
N ILE A 239 -23.63 -1.24 33.10
CA ILE A 239 -23.32 0.11 32.57
C ILE A 239 -22.52 0.87 33.64
N LYS A 240 -21.20 0.93 33.49
CA LYS A 240 -20.28 1.70 34.34
C LYS A 240 -19.69 2.93 33.63
N ASP A 241 -19.60 2.90 32.30
CA ASP A 241 -19.00 3.94 31.46
C ASP A 241 -19.63 4.04 30.05
N ASN A 242 -19.28 5.09 29.29
CA ASN A 242 -19.79 5.30 27.92
C ASN A 242 -19.30 4.24 26.92
N ASP A 243 -18.24 3.49 27.25
CA ASP A 243 -17.79 2.33 26.48
C ASP A 243 -18.85 1.23 26.52
N SER A 244 -19.30 0.86 27.73
CA SER A 244 -20.39 -0.10 27.94
C SER A 244 -21.70 0.37 27.31
N LEU A 245 -22.01 1.67 27.42
CA LEU A 245 -23.20 2.26 26.77
C LEU A 245 -23.15 2.08 25.25
N SER A 246 -22.02 2.42 24.62
CA SER A 246 -21.89 2.34 23.16
C SER A 246 -22.03 0.91 22.64
N ALA A 247 -21.51 -0.07 23.38
CA ALA A 247 -21.66 -1.49 23.05
C ALA A 247 -23.11 -1.97 23.18
N LEU A 248 -23.81 -1.59 24.26
CA LEU A 248 -25.22 -1.91 24.48
C LEU A 248 -26.11 -1.30 23.41
N LEU A 249 -25.92 -0.01 23.13
CA LEU A 249 -26.66 0.72 22.10
C LEU A 249 -26.46 0.08 20.72
N ALA A 250 -25.20 -0.18 20.34
CA ALA A 250 -24.85 -0.78 19.07
C ALA A 250 -25.49 -2.16 18.88
N ALA A 251 -25.53 -2.99 19.93
CA ALA A 251 -26.20 -4.28 19.89
C ALA A 251 -27.73 -4.15 19.78
N GLU A 252 -28.34 -3.22 20.52
CA GLU A 252 -29.80 -3.02 20.51
C GLU A 252 -30.30 -2.53 19.14
N ILE A 253 -29.58 -1.57 18.53
CA ILE A 253 -29.92 -1.08 17.19
C ILE A 253 -29.34 -1.95 16.06
N GLN A 254 -28.74 -3.10 16.37
CA GLN A 254 -28.14 -4.01 15.38
C GLN A 254 -27.21 -3.27 14.38
N SER A 255 -26.28 -2.45 14.90
CA SER A 255 -25.32 -1.75 14.04
C SER A 255 -24.35 -2.73 13.38
N ASP A 256 -23.98 -2.46 12.13
CA ASP A 256 -22.97 -3.29 11.43
C ASP A 256 -21.57 -3.07 12.00
N LEU A 257 -21.26 -1.83 12.42
CA LEU A 257 -19.94 -1.41 12.89
C LEU A 257 -20.02 -0.41 14.05
N LEU A 258 -19.31 -0.71 15.14
CA LEU A 258 -19.01 0.19 16.26
C LEU A 258 -17.54 0.63 16.19
N ILE A 259 -17.30 1.93 16.08
CA ILE A 259 -15.97 2.55 16.13
C ILE A 259 -15.80 3.22 17.49
N MET A 260 -14.91 2.70 18.32
CA MET A 260 -14.58 3.24 19.64
C MET A 260 -13.31 4.10 19.53
N MET A 261 -13.50 5.42 19.48
CA MET A 261 -12.39 6.37 19.43
C MET A 261 -11.88 6.66 20.85
N SER A 262 -10.60 6.38 21.09
CA SER A 262 -9.90 6.56 22.37
C SER A 262 -8.62 7.40 22.22
N ASP A 263 -7.93 7.63 23.32
CA ASP A 263 -6.56 8.15 23.43
C ASP A 263 -5.45 7.12 23.12
N VAL A 264 -5.80 5.92 22.66
CA VAL A 264 -4.83 4.85 22.34
C VAL A 264 -4.91 4.46 20.87
N ASP A 265 -3.78 4.07 20.29
CA ASP A 265 -3.69 3.60 18.90
C ASP A 265 -4.45 2.31 18.65
N GLY A 266 -4.53 1.44 19.65
CA GLY A 266 -5.20 0.16 19.58
C GLY A 266 -4.84 -0.71 20.79
N ILE A 267 -5.06 -2.01 20.67
CA ILE A 267 -4.59 -3.01 21.62
C ILE A 267 -3.15 -3.35 21.30
N TYR A 268 -2.31 -3.47 22.32
CA TYR A 268 -0.94 -3.95 22.20
C TYR A 268 -0.83 -5.34 22.84
N ASN A 269 0.07 -6.18 22.32
CA ASN A 269 0.35 -7.51 22.89
C ASN A 269 0.91 -7.44 24.33
N LYS A 270 1.59 -6.35 24.67
CA LYS A 270 2.18 -6.01 25.97
C LYS A 270 2.09 -4.49 26.18
N PRO A 271 2.31 -3.98 27.40
CA PRO A 271 2.30 -2.54 27.64
C PRO A 271 3.21 -1.76 26.66
N PRO A 272 2.76 -0.64 26.04
CA PRO A 272 3.47 0.03 24.96
C PRO A 272 4.89 0.53 25.28
N TRP A 273 5.22 0.68 26.57
CA TRP A 273 6.52 1.14 27.05
C TRP A 273 7.52 -0.01 27.27
N GLU A 274 7.12 -1.27 27.09
CA GLU A 274 8.00 -2.43 27.17
C GLU A 274 8.66 -2.75 25.82
N ASP A 275 9.90 -3.23 25.85
CA ASP A 275 10.61 -3.64 24.64
C ASP A 275 9.91 -4.84 23.98
N GLY A 276 9.73 -4.76 22.66
CA GLY A 276 8.96 -5.73 21.88
C GLY A 276 7.44 -5.58 21.94
N ALA A 277 6.89 -4.49 22.48
CA ALA A 277 5.46 -4.17 22.38
C ALA A 277 5.05 -3.89 20.92
N ARG A 278 3.95 -4.51 20.47
CA ARG A 278 3.44 -4.41 19.10
C ARG A 278 1.93 -4.17 19.14
N MET A 279 1.46 -3.22 18.34
CA MET A 279 0.04 -2.98 18.16
C MET A 279 -0.59 -4.14 17.37
N MET A 280 -1.70 -4.66 17.88
CA MET A 280 -2.48 -5.70 17.24
C MET A 280 -3.53 -5.05 16.33
N HIS A 281 -3.42 -5.22 15.03
CA HIS A 281 -4.43 -4.71 14.09
C HIS A 281 -5.71 -5.54 14.06
N THR A 282 -5.65 -6.79 14.51
CA THR A 282 -6.80 -7.68 14.66
C THR A 282 -6.71 -8.33 16.04
N TYR A 283 -7.83 -8.42 16.72
CA TYR A 283 -7.97 -9.11 18.00
C TYR A 283 -8.97 -10.24 17.87
N THR A 284 -8.59 -11.43 18.34
CA THR A 284 -9.49 -12.59 18.46
C THR A 284 -9.66 -12.99 19.91
N SER A 285 -10.83 -13.52 20.27
CA SER A 285 -11.22 -13.90 21.64
C SER A 285 -10.35 -15.00 22.30
N LYS A 286 -9.31 -15.50 21.60
CA LYS A 286 -8.35 -16.51 22.09
C LYS A 286 -6.97 -15.94 22.45
N GLU A 287 -6.68 -14.67 22.15
CA GLU A 287 -5.37 -14.06 22.38
C GLU A 287 -5.24 -13.54 23.82
N GLN A 288 -4.13 -13.87 24.50
CA GLN A 288 -3.82 -13.33 25.83
C GLN A 288 -3.18 -11.94 25.71
N VAL A 289 -3.80 -10.93 26.31
CA VAL A 289 -3.33 -9.54 26.32
C VAL A 289 -3.08 -9.08 27.76
N GLN A 290 -1.94 -8.42 28.00
CA GLN A 290 -1.59 -7.84 29.30
C GLN A 290 -1.86 -6.32 29.31
N PHE A 291 -2.76 -5.86 30.19
CA PHE A 291 -3.19 -4.46 30.24
C PHE A 291 -2.42 -3.62 31.27
N GLY A 292 -2.13 -2.37 30.93
CA GLY A 292 -1.49 -1.36 31.81
C GLY A 292 -2.47 -0.54 32.67
N GLN A 293 -1.94 0.41 33.47
CA GLN A 293 -2.72 1.25 34.41
C GLN A 293 -3.65 2.28 33.72
N LYS A 294 -4.66 2.79 34.46
CA LYS A 294 -5.73 3.70 33.99
C LYS A 294 -5.23 5.13 33.67
N SER A 295 -5.87 5.83 32.72
CA SER A 295 -5.55 7.22 32.35
C SER A 295 -6.14 8.27 33.31
N LYS A 296 -5.55 9.49 33.35
CA LYS A 296 -5.84 10.57 34.32
C LYS A 296 -7.26 11.17 34.26
N VAL A 297 -7.94 11.12 33.10
CA VAL A 297 -9.22 11.82 32.86
C VAL A 297 -10.39 10.91 32.45
N GLY A 298 -10.13 9.61 32.27
CA GLY A 298 -11.14 8.63 31.85
C GLY A 298 -11.65 7.77 33.01
N THR A 299 -12.96 7.48 33.03
CA THR A 299 -13.56 6.58 34.04
C THR A 299 -13.31 5.09 33.75
N GLY A 300 -12.99 4.73 32.50
CA GLY A 300 -12.78 3.35 32.02
C GLY A 300 -11.37 3.09 31.46
N GLY A 301 -10.71 2.03 31.95
CA GLY A 301 -9.39 1.57 31.48
C GLY A 301 -9.43 0.81 30.15
N MET A 302 -8.29 0.27 29.69
CA MET A 302 -8.24 -0.57 28.47
C MET A 302 -9.05 -1.86 28.60
N ASP A 303 -9.07 -2.44 29.80
CA ASP A 303 -9.90 -3.61 30.14
C ASP A 303 -11.40 -3.36 29.85
N SER A 304 -11.92 -2.17 30.21
CA SER A 304 -13.32 -1.82 29.94
C SER A 304 -13.64 -1.76 28.44
N LYS A 305 -12.72 -1.20 27.64
CA LYS A 305 -12.89 -1.08 26.18
C LYS A 305 -12.87 -2.43 25.50
N VAL A 306 -11.95 -3.31 25.89
CA VAL A 306 -11.88 -4.68 25.35
C VAL A 306 -13.10 -5.50 25.78
N ASN A 307 -13.56 -5.37 27.02
CA ASN A 307 -14.77 -6.05 27.50
C ASN A 307 -16.03 -5.58 26.76
N ALA A 308 -16.20 -4.26 26.58
CA ALA A 308 -17.31 -3.70 25.81
C ALA A 308 -17.28 -4.15 24.34
N ALA A 309 -16.11 -4.09 23.69
CA ALA A 309 -15.92 -4.52 22.31
C ALA A 309 -16.20 -6.02 22.12
N THR A 310 -15.68 -6.88 23.01
CA THR A 310 -15.91 -8.33 22.97
C THR A 310 -17.39 -8.67 23.17
N TRP A 311 -18.08 -7.93 24.06
CA TRP A 311 -19.51 -8.15 24.32
C TRP A 311 -20.40 -7.73 23.14
N ALA A 312 -20.06 -6.64 22.46
CA ALA A 312 -20.76 -6.20 21.24
C ALA A 312 -20.53 -7.18 20.08
N MET A 313 -19.28 -7.65 19.91
CA MET A 313 -18.91 -8.68 18.94
C MET A 313 -19.70 -9.99 19.13
N ALA A 314 -19.81 -10.47 20.37
CA ALA A 314 -20.60 -11.66 20.71
C ALA A 314 -22.11 -11.52 20.39
N ARG A 315 -22.59 -10.30 20.09
CA ARG A 315 -23.97 -9.98 19.72
C ARG A 315 -24.15 -9.58 18.26
N GLY A 316 -23.14 -9.78 17.42
CA GLY A 316 -23.26 -9.56 15.98
C GLY A 316 -22.77 -8.20 15.49
N VAL A 317 -22.17 -7.38 16.35
CA VAL A 317 -21.65 -6.04 15.98
C VAL A 317 -20.16 -6.12 15.72
N SER A 318 -19.69 -5.67 14.56
CA SER A 318 -18.25 -5.58 14.30
C SER A 318 -17.66 -4.38 15.04
N VAL A 319 -16.48 -4.52 15.68
CA VAL A 319 -15.92 -3.44 16.52
C VAL A 319 -14.51 -3.08 16.09
N VAL A 320 -14.21 -1.78 16.08
CA VAL A 320 -12.85 -1.24 15.92
C VAL A 320 -12.54 -0.27 17.06
N ILE A 321 -11.42 -0.48 17.76
CA ILE A 321 -10.85 0.49 18.72
C ILE A 321 -9.72 1.24 18.03
N CYS A 322 -9.75 2.57 18.01
CA CYS A 322 -8.70 3.37 17.35
C CYS A 322 -8.38 4.66 18.11
N ASN A 323 -7.27 5.31 17.74
CA ASN A 323 -6.92 6.63 18.26
C ASN A 323 -7.80 7.71 17.62
N GLY A 324 -8.57 8.40 18.46
CA GLY A 324 -9.42 9.49 18.05
C GLY A 324 -8.68 10.78 17.70
N MET A 325 -7.37 10.85 17.98
CA MET A 325 -6.48 11.95 17.60
C MET A 325 -5.95 11.82 16.17
N GLN A 326 -6.07 10.64 15.55
CA GLN A 326 -5.59 10.39 14.19
C GLN A 326 -6.50 11.05 13.15
N GLU A 327 -5.88 11.69 12.15
CA GLU A 327 -6.61 12.34 11.06
C GLU A 327 -7.34 11.29 10.20
N LYS A 328 -8.59 11.59 9.81
CA LYS A 328 -9.41 10.75 8.91
C LYS A 328 -9.60 9.29 9.36
N ALA A 329 -9.57 9.04 10.67
CA ALA A 329 -9.67 7.70 11.25
C ALA A 329 -10.92 6.92 10.79
N ILE A 330 -12.12 7.52 10.83
CA ILE A 330 -13.39 6.86 10.51
C ILE A 330 -13.40 6.41 9.05
N LYS A 331 -13.06 7.32 8.13
CA LYS A 331 -13.02 7.04 6.68
C LYS A 331 -11.98 5.96 6.35
N THR A 332 -10.83 6.04 7.00
CA THR A 332 -9.73 5.07 6.84
C THR A 332 -10.16 3.68 7.30
N ILE A 333 -10.84 3.57 8.45
CA ILE A 333 -11.40 2.32 8.97
C ILE A 333 -12.46 1.75 8.01
N ILE A 334 -13.40 2.57 7.56
CA ILE A 334 -14.46 2.15 6.62
C ILE A 334 -13.87 1.67 5.29
N SER A 335 -12.78 2.28 4.81
CA SER A 335 -12.08 1.82 3.61
C SER A 335 -11.36 0.47 3.76
N GLY A 336 -11.28 -0.06 4.99
CA GLY A 336 -10.68 -1.36 5.30
C GLY A 336 -9.19 -1.31 5.65
N ARG A 337 -8.61 -0.10 5.82
CA ARG A 337 -7.20 0.07 6.21
C ARG A 337 -6.97 -0.29 7.68
N LYS A 338 -5.71 -0.59 8.01
CA LYS A 338 -5.25 -1.08 9.34
C LYS A 338 -5.13 0.03 10.40
N VAL A 339 -6.13 0.91 10.53
CA VAL A 339 -6.22 1.86 11.66
C VAL A 339 -6.91 1.19 12.84
N GLY A 340 -6.31 1.30 14.02
CA GLY A 340 -6.85 0.68 15.23
C GLY A 340 -6.73 -0.85 15.27
N THR A 341 -7.46 -1.46 16.21
CA THR A 341 -7.62 -2.91 16.36
C THR A 341 -9.04 -3.32 15.99
N PHE A 342 -9.17 -4.27 15.06
CA PHE A 342 -10.43 -4.83 14.59
C PHE A 342 -10.75 -6.13 15.32
N PHE A 343 -11.95 -6.24 15.87
CA PHE A 343 -12.39 -7.40 16.64
C PHE A 343 -13.13 -8.38 15.75
N THR A 344 -12.70 -9.63 15.72
CA THR A 344 -13.38 -10.70 14.96
C THR A 344 -13.26 -12.06 15.65
N ASP A 345 -14.31 -12.88 15.56
CA ASP A 345 -14.32 -14.27 16.05
C ASP A 345 -13.70 -15.26 15.06
N HIS A 346 -13.48 -14.82 13.82
CA HIS A 346 -12.80 -15.62 12.83
C HIS A 346 -11.29 -15.48 13.04
N VAL A 347 -10.66 -16.59 13.44
CA VAL A 347 -9.24 -16.79 13.17
C VAL A 347 -9.13 -16.79 11.64
N THR A 348 -8.76 -15.66 11.05
CA THR A 348 -8.29 -15.66 9.67
C THR A 348 -7.20 -16.72 9.61
N SER A 349 -7.42 -17.79 8.85
CA SER A 349 -6.40 -18.80 8.54
C SER A 349 -5.12 -18.04 8.25
N SER A 350 -4.13 -18.19 9.12
CA SER A 350 -2.90 -17.40 9.25
C SER A 350 -2.44 -16.78 7.92
N SER A 351 -2.98 -15.61 7.56
CA SER A 351 -2.22 -14.71 6.71
C SER A 351 -1.26 -14.04 7.68
N THR A 352 -0.08 -14.63 7.82
CA THR A 352 1.07 -13.98 8.46
C THR A 352 1.06 -12.53 8.00
N SER A 353 0.98 -11.58 8.94
CA SER A 353 0.92 -10.17 8.54
C SER A 353 2.14 -9.85 7.68
N VAL A 354 1.98 -8.91 6.75
CA VAL A 354 3.07 -8.54 5.84
C VAL A 354 4.33 -8.12 6.62
N ASP A 355 4.16 -7.46 7.77
CA ASP A 355 5.27 -7.12 8.68
C ASP A 355 6.03 -8.36 9.16
N ILE A 356 5.31 -9.41 9.57
CA ILE A 356 5.95 -10.67 9.99
C ILE A 356 6.59 -11.36 8.79
N MET A 357 5.96 -11.33 7.60
CA MET A 357 6.57 -11.91 6.40
C MET A 357 7.88 -11.18 6.02
N ALA A 358 7.90 -9.85 6.14
CA ALA A 358 9.08 -9.04 5.85
C ALA A 358 10.19 -9.24 6.88
N GLU A 359 9.84 -9.36 8.16
CA GLU A 359 10.79 -9.69 9.22
C GLU A 359 11.34 -11.11 9.05
N ASN A 360 10.48 -12.09 8.74
CA ASN A 360 10.88 -13.46 8.43
C ASN A 360 11.82 -13.50 7.22
N ALA A 361 11.54 -12.73 6.16
CA ALA A 361 12.44 -12.62 5.01
C ALA A 361 13.81 -12.02 5.40
N ARG A 362 13.84 -11.04 6.32
CA ARG A 362 15.08 -10.46 6.86
C ARG A 362 15.87 -11.43 7.72
N VAL A 363 15.19 -12.23 8.55
CA VAL A 363 15.83 -13.27 9.37
C VAL A 363 16.32 -14.42 8.48
N GLY A 364 15.51 -14.85 7.52
CA GLY A 364 15.81 -15.89 6.55
C GLY A 364 16.95 -15.51 5.61
N SER A 365 17.07 -14.23 5.21
CA SER A 365 18.22 -13.77 4.41
C SER A 365 19.55 -13.94 5.16
N ARG A 366 19.55 -13.71 6.49
CA ARG A 366 20.72 -13.97 7.34
C ARG A 366 21.02 -15.46 7.45
N ALA A 367 20.02 -16.33 7.38
CA ALA A 367 20.23 -17.77 7.28
C ALA A 367 20.90 -18.14 5.94
N LEU A 368 20.39 -17.62 4.82
CA LEU A 368 21.01 -17.81 3.49
C LEU A 368 22.46 -17.30 3.43
N GLN A 369 22.76 -16.18 4.09
CA GLN A 369 24.13 -15.63 4.17
C GLN A 369 25.10 -16.53 4.93
N ARG A 370 24.62 -17.30 5.92
CA ARG A 370 25.45 -18.23 6.69
C ARG A 370 25.75 -19.52 5.94
N LEU A 371 24.95 -19.87 4.94
CA LEU A 371 25.18 -21.05 4.11
C LEU A 371 26.46 -20.90 3.29
N SER A 372 27.12 -22.03 3.03
CA SER A 372 28.17 -22.12 2.03
C SER A 372 27.60 -21.87 0.62
N PRO A 373 28.41 -21.39 -0.33
CA PRO A 373 27.96 -21.25 -1.71
C PRO A 373 27.45 -22.56 -2.33
N THR A 374 28.04 -23.70 -1.94
CA THR A 374 27.61 -25.05 -2.34
C THR A 374 26.22 -25.40 -1.85
N GLU A 375 25.86 -25.07 -0.62
CA GLU A 375 24.52 -25.32 -0.08
C GLU A 375 23.47 -24.47 -0.80
N ARG A 376 23.76 -23.19 -1.05
CA ARG A 376 22.86 -22.31 -1.83
C ARG A 376 22.66 -22.83 -3.25
N ALA A 377 23.74 -23.22 -3.93
CA ALA A 377 23.68 -23.81 -5.27
C ALA A 377 22.88 -25.12 -5.28
N SER A 378 23.05 -25.98 -4.28
CA SER A 378 22.31 -27.24 -4.14
C SER A 378 20.80 -27.02 -3.99
N ALA A 379 20.40 -25.99 -3.23
CA ALA A 379 18.98 -25.64 -3.10
C ALA A 379 18.40 -25.18 -4.46
N ILE A 380 19.13 -24.34 -5.21
CA ILE A 380 18.70 -23.88 -6.54
C ILE A 380 18.63 -25.03 -7.54
N HIS A 381 19.61 -25.95 -7.56
CA HIS A 381 19.56 -27.18 -8.37
C HIS A 381 18.34 -28.02 -8.03
N SER A 382 18.03 -28.17 -6.73
CA SER A 382 16.83 -28.89 -6.28
C SER A 382 15.55 -28.24 -6.79
N LEU A 383 15.46 -26.89 -6.75
CA LEU A 383 14.33 -26.16 -7.32
C LEU A 383 14.22 -26.39 -8.84
N ALA A 384 15.35 -26.37 -9.56
CA ALA A 384 15.38 -26.61 -11.00
C ALA A 384 14.87 -28.01 -11.37
N ASP A 385 15.19 -29.03 -10.58
CA ASP A 385 14.72 -30.40 -10.78
C ASP A 385 13.23 -30.55 -10.39
N LEU A 386 12.79 -29.89 -9.32
CA LEU A 386 11.38 -29.86 -8.93
C LEU A 386 10.47 -29.27 -10.01
N LEU A 387 10.90 -28.22 -10.72
CA LEU A 387 10.14 -27.65 -11.84
C LEU A 387 9.84 -28.65 -12.95
N VAL A 388 10.76 -29.59 -13.21
CA VAL A 388 10.60 -30.62 -14.24
C VAL A 388 9.83 -31.81 -13.69
N ASN A 389 10.15 -32.27 -12.49
CA ASN A 389 9.55 -33.45 -11.85
C ASN A 389 8.08 -33.22 -11.46
N LYS A 390 7.70 -31.99 -11.10
CA LYS A 390 6.34 -31.60 -10.69
C LYS A 390 5.60 -30.83 -11.79
N LYS A 391 6.04 -30.94 -13.05
CA LYS A 391 5.47 -30.17 -14.18
C LYS A 391 3.96 -30.32 -14.31
N ASP A 392 3.42 -31.52 -14.08
CA ASP A 392 1.99 -31.79 -14.24
C ASP A 392 1.15 -31.00 -13.23
N VAL A 393 1.64 -30.87 -11.99
CA VAL A 393 1.01 -30.07 -10.93
C VAL A 393 1.01 -28.58 -11.29
N ILE A 394 2.13 -28.08 -11.83
CA ILE A 394 2.28 -26.68 -12.24
C ILE A 394 1.33 -26.36 -13.41
N LEU A 395 1.28 -27.24 -14.42
CA LEU A 395 0.45 -27.04 -15.61
C LEU A 395 -1.04 -27.16 -15.28
N GLU A 396 -1.44 -28.04 -14.37
CA GLU A 396 -2.82 -28.12 -13.89
C GLU A 396 -3.24 -26.83 -13.16
N ALA A 397 -2.37 -26.29 -12.30
CA ALA A 397 -2.61 -25.02 -11.63
C ALA A 397 -2.71 -23.85 -12.63
N ASN A 398 -1.85 -23.84 -13.67
CA ASN A 398 -1.86 -22.83 -14.71
C ASN A 398 -3.11 -22.89 -15.60
N SER A 399 -3.63 -24.09 -15.89
CA SER A 399 -4.89 -24.24 -16.63
C SER A 399 -6.05 -23.55 -15.91
N LYS A 400 -6.14 -23.70 -14.59
CA LYS A 400 -7.17 -23.05 -13.77
C LYS A 400 -7.07 -21.52 -13.84
N ASP A 401 -5.86 -20.98 -13.79
CA ASP A 401 -5.62 -19.54 -13.94
C ASP A 401 -6.01 -19.05 -15.35
N LEU A 402 -5.64 -19.78 -16.40
CA LEU A 402 -5.98 -19.44 -17.79
C LEU A 402 -7.50 -19.47 -18.05
N GLU A 403 -8.22 -20.45 -17.50
CA GLU A 403 -9.67 -20.55 -17.59
C GLU A 403 -10.35 -19.35 -16.91
N VAL A 404 -9.95 -19.02 -15.69
CA VAL A 404 -10.48 -17.86 -14.95
C VAL A 404 -10.15 -16.56 -15.66
N ALA A 405 -8.91 -16.36 -16.10
CA ALA A 405 -8.48 -15.16 -16.79
C ALA A 405 -9.20 -14.97 -18.14
N THR A 406 -9.45 -16.05 -18.87
CA THR A 406 -10.21 -16.01 -20.13
C THR A 406 -11.67 -15.63 -19.87
N ARG A 407 -12.29 -16.21 -18.84
CA ARG A 407 -13.67 -15.89 -18.44
C ARG A 407 -13.81 -14.43 -17.99
N ASP A 408 -12.81 -13.92 -17.27
CA ASP A 408 -12.80 -12.57 -16.73
C ASP A 408 -12.39 -11.52 -17.80
N GLY A 409 -12.12 -11.95 -19.04
CA GLY A 409 -11.87 -11.08 -20.18
C GLY A 409 -10.47 -10.46 -20.22
N LEU A 410 -9.47 -11.13 -19.66
CA LEU A 410 -8.08 -10.65 -19.66
C LEU A 410 -7.55 -10.48 -21.09
N ALA A 411 -6.86 -9.38 -21.37
CA ALA A 411 -6.33 -9.08 -22.69
C ALA A 411 -5.35 -10.17 -23.18
N LYS A 412 -5.41 -10.48 -24.48
CA LYS A 412 -4.59 -11.53 -25.13
C LYS A 412 -3.08 -11.43 -24.83
N PRO A 413 -2.43 -10.25 -24.82
CA PRO A 413 -1.01 -10.14 -24.46
C PRO A 413 -0.70 -10.59 -23.02
N LEU A 414 -1.61 -10.35 -22.07
CA LEU A 414 -1.45 -10.77 -20.69
C LEU A 414 -1.70 -12.28 -20.53
N LEU A 415 -2.68 -12.85 -21.26
CA LEU A 415 -2.89 -14.30 -21.32
C LEU A 415 -1.66 -15.05 -21.84
N ASN A 416 -1.00 -14.53 -22.90
CA ASN A 416 0.22 -15.14 -23.44
C ASN A 416 1.39 -15.11 -22.44
N ARG A 417 1.46 -14.07 -21.60
CA ARG A 417 2.44 -13.98 -20.51
C ARG A 417 2.10 -14.94 -19.36
N LEU A 418 0.81 -15.12 -19.07
CA LEU A 418 0.30 -15.98 -18.00
C LEU A 418 0.51 -17.48 -18.30
N ALA A 419 0.46 -17.87 -19.56
CA ALA A 419 0.56 -19.27 -19.98
C ALA A 419 1.95 -19.87 -19.71
N LEU A 420 1.98 -21.00 -19.00
CA LEU A 420 3.14 -21.87 -18.83
C LEU A 420 3.04 -23.08 -19.77
N SER A 421 4.19 -23.50 -20.30
CA SER A 421 4.30 -24.68 -21.15
C SER A 421 5.45 -25.56 -20.67
N GLU A 422 5.45 -26.83 -21.05
CA GLU A 422 6.57 -27.74 -20.74
C GLU A 422 7.91 -27.19 -21.26
N GLY A 423 7.91 -26.58 -22.45
CA GLY A 423 9.09 -25.92 -23.00
C GLY A 423 9.59 -24.79 -22.11
N LYS A 424 8.70 -23.91 -21.62
CA LYS A 424 9.07 -22.83 -20.69
C LYS A 424 9.64 -23.39 -19.38
N LEU A 425 9.02 -24.42 -18.79
CA LEU A 425 9.53 -25.03 -17.55
C LEU A 425 10.92 -25.64 -17.72
N LYS A 426 11.20 -26.27 -18.86
CA LYS A 426 12.55 -26.78 -19.19
C LYS A 426 13.56 -25.65 -19.33
N THR A 427 13.21 -24.58 -20.04
CA THR A 427 14.09 -23.40 -20.16
C THR A 427 14.37 -22.76 -18.78
N LEU A 428 13.34 -22.66 -17.93
CA LEU A 428 13.49 -22.18 -16.55
C LEU A 428 14.44 -23.06 -15.74
N SER A 429 14.27 -24.38 -15.81
CA SER A 429 15.16 -25.34 -15.14
C SER A 429 16.62 -25.15 -15.59
N ILE A 430 16.88 -25.01 -16.90
CA ILE A 430 18.23 -24.76 -17.43
C ILE A 430 18.79 -23.44 -16.90
N GLY A 431 18.02 -22.36 -16.94
CA GLY A 431 18.45 -21.05 -16.42
C GLY A 431 18.76 -21.08 -14.92
N LEU A 432 17.96 -21.79 -14.12
CA LEU A 432 18.20 -21.96 -12.69
C LEU A 432 19.51 -22.73 -12.42
N LYS A 433 19.81 -23.77 -13.20
CA LYS A 433 21.09 -24.50 -13.09
C LYS A 433 22.29 -23.61 -13.42
N GLN A 434 22.18 -22.79 -14.47
CA GLN A 434 23.22 -21.81 -14.80
C GLN A 434 23.45 -20.79 -13.68
N ILE A 435 22.38 -20.32 -13.01
CA ILE A 435 22.50 -19.43 -11.84
C ILE A 435 23.22 -20.16 -10.71
N ALA A 436 22.83 -21.41 -10.41
CA ALA A 436 23.48 -22.20 -9.36
C ALA A 436 24.98 -22.37 -9.63
N ASP A 437 25.32 -22.77 -10.86
CA ASP A 437 26.69 -23.09 -11.27
C ASP A 437 27.61 -21.85 -11.32
N SER A 438 27.03 -20.66 -11.55
CA SER A 438 27.77 -19.38 -11.52
C SER A 438 27.73 -18.66 -10.17
N SER A 439 27.04 -19.23 -9.16
CA SER A 439 26.79 -18.53 -7.88
C SER A 439 27.91 -18.62 -6.85
N TYR A 440 28.89 -19.51 -7.04
CA TYR A 440 29.86 -19.88 -6.01
C TYR A 440 30.70 -18.72 -5.49
N GLU A 441 31.03 -17.77 -6.36
CA GLU A 441 31.94 -16.65 -6.06
C GLU A 441 31.21 -15.31 -5.90
N ASN A 442 29.87 -15.28 -5.90
CA ASN A 442 29.13 -14.02 -5.94
C ASN A 442 29.11 -13.30 -4.59
N VAL A 443 28.76 -14.00 -3.51
CA VAL A 443 28.64 -13.41 -2.16
C VAL A 443 29.96 -13.54 -1.41
N GLY A 444 30.47 -12.42 -0.86
CA GLY A 444 31.74 -12.39 -0.13
C GLY A 444 32.97 -12.20 -1.02
N ARG A 445 32.79 -11.92 -2.31
CA ARG A 445 33.87 -11.65 -3.26
C ARG A 445 34.63 -10.41 -2.85
N VAL A 446 35.96 -10.51 -2.74
CA VAL A 446 36.80 -9.34 -2.49
C VAL A 446 36.95 -8.57 -3.81
N LEU A 447 36.59 -7.29 -3.81
CA LEU A 447 36.72 -6.39 -4.97
C LEU A 447 37.99 -5.55 -4.90
N ARG A 448 38.36 -5.15 -3.68
CA ARG A 448 39.56 -4.33 -3.42
C ARG A 448 40.19 -4.80 -2.13
N LYS A 449 41.52 -4.87 -2.12
CA LYS A 449 42.31 -5.15 -0.93
C LYS A 449 43.47 -4.17 -0.87
N THR A 450 43.62 -3.48 0.25
CA THR A 450 44.65 -2.43 0.44
C THR A 450 45.27 -2.59 1.82
N ARG A 451 46.59 -2.67 1.89
CA ARG A 451 47.35 -2.51 3.13
C ARG A 451 47.45 -1.02 3.43
N LEU A 452 46.67 -0.54 4.39
CA LEU A 452 46.67 0.87 4.76
C LEU A 452 47.90 1.24 5.58
N ALA A 453 48.33 0.36 6.48
CA ALA A 453 49.53 0.47 7.31
C ALA A 453 50.04 -0.92 7.68
N GLU A 454 51.18 -1.01 8.38
CA GLU A 454 51.67 -2.28 8.93
C GLU A 454 50.59 -2.91 9.83
N ASN A 455 50.25 -4.18 9.58
CA ASN A 455 49.17 -4.89 10.28
C ASN A 455 47.78 -4.23 10.22
N LEU A 456 47.51 -3.36 9.23
CA LEU A 456 46.20 -2.74 8.99
C LEU A 456 45.74 -2.98 7.54
N THR A 457 44.79 -3.89 7.35
CA THR A 457 44.31 -4.31 6.02
C THR A 457 42.85 -3.92 5.82
N LEU A 458 42.59 -3.19 4.74
CA LEU A 458 41.26 -2.81 4.29
C LEU A 458 40.83 -3.70 3.11
N GLN A 459 39.61 -4.23 3.18
CA GLN A 459 38.97 -5.00 2.12
C GLN A 459 37.61 -4.39 1.78
N GLN A 460 37.26 -4.37 0.49
CA GLN A 460 35.89 -4.15 0.03
C GLN A 460 35.36 -5.47 -0.50
N VAL A 461 34.25 -5.96 0.07
CA VAL A 461 33.65 -7.25 -0.29
C VAL A 461 32.20 -7.09 -0.76
N THR A 462 31.72 -8.01 -1.60
CA THR A 462 30.31 -8.08 -1.98
C THR A 462 29.45 -8.65 -0.85
N VAL A 463 28.28 -8.09 -0.65
CA VAL A 463 27.27 -8.53 0.32
C VAL A 463 25.87 -8.41 -0.30
N PRO A 464 24.88 -9.21 0.12
CA PRO A 464 23.49 -9.00 -0.30
C PRO A 464 22.99 -7.60 0.02
N ILE A 465 22.02 -7.14 -0.77
CA ILE A 465 21.30 -5.88 -0.51
C ILE A 465 20.50 -5.97 0.80
N GLY A 466 19.85 -7.11 1.06
CA GLY A 466 19.01 -7.32 2.24
C GLY A 466 17.73 -8.09 1.89
N VAL A 467 16.61 -7.37 1.82
CA VAL A 467 15.29 -7.90 1.46
C VAL A 467 14.78 -7.22 0.20
N LEU A 468 14.42 -8.03 -0.79
CA LEU A 468 13.89 -7.61 -2.07
C LEU A 468 12.35 -7.72 -2.07
N LEU A 469 11.65 -6.77 -2.67
CA LEU A 469 10.24 -6.87 -3.01
C LEU A 469 10.07 -6.93 -4.52
N VAL A 470 9.64 -8.08 -5.04
CA VAL A 470 9.36 -8.23 -6.47
C VAL A 470 7.85 -8.21 -6.68
N ILE A 471 7.37 -7.23 -7.45
CA ILE A 471 5.95 -7.07 -7.80
C ILE A 471 5.80 -7.39 -9.27
N PHE A 472 4.98 -8.40 -9.62
CA PHE A 472 4.88 -8.86 -10.99
C PHE A 472 3.44 -9.18 -11.42
N GLU A 473 3.15 -8.94 -12.70
CA GLU A 473 1.83 -9.13 -13.31
C GLU A 473 1.90 -10.14 -14.46
N SER A 474 0.96 -11.09 -14.44
CA SER A 474 0.68 -12.08 -15.48
C SER A 474 1.90 -12.86 -15.94
N ARG A 475 2.89 -13.07 -15.04
CA ARG A 475 4.17 -13.73 -15.32
C ARG A 475 4.55 -14.72 -14.21
N PRO A 476 3.88 -15.87 -14.13
CA PRO A 476 4.19 -16.87 -13.11
C PRO A 476 5.60 -17.45 -13.29
N ASP A 477 6.14 -17.44 -14.51
CA ASP A 477 7.52 -17.83 -14.85
C ASP A 477 8.59 -16.99 -14.14
N SER A 478 8.28 -15.74 -13.80
CA SER A 478 9.20 -14.85 -13.08
C SER A 478 9.47 -15.33 -11.65
N LEU A 479 8.50 -15.98 -10.98
CA LEU A 479 8.60 -16.40 -9.58
C LEU A 479 9.84 -17.29 -9.30
N PRO A 480 10.03 -18.44 -9.98
CA PRO A 480 11.20 -19.29 -9.74
C PRO A 480 12.52 -18.60 -10.14
N GLN A 481 12.52 -17.74 -11.16
CA GLN A 481 13.72 -17.00 -11.57
C GLN A 481 14.21 -16.07 -10.47
N VAL A 482 13.31 -15.21 -9.97
CA VAL A 482 13.68 -14.22 -8.95
C VAL A 482 13.95 -14.88 -7.60
N ALA A 483 13.29 -16.00 -7.30
CA ALA A 483 13.61 -16.81 -6.13
C ALA A 483 15.03 -17.37 -6.22
N ALA A 484 15.40 -17.96 -7.35
CA ALA A 484 16.75 -18.49 -7.56
C ALA A 484 17.84 -17.40 -7.52
N LEU A 485 17.57 -16.23 -8.11
CA LEU A 485 18.48 -15.08 -8.03
C LEU A 485 18.64 -14.58 -6.58
N ALA A 486 17.54 -14.50 -5.81
CA ALA A 486 17.59 -14.12 -4.40
C ALA A 486 18.35 -15.14 -3.55
N MET A 487 18.14 -16.44 -3.79
CA MET A 487 18.91 -17.52 -3.16
C MET A 487 20.40 -17.40 -3.50
N ALA A 488 20.76 -17.23 -4.77
CA ALA A 488 22.15 -17.13 -5.22
C ALA A 488 22.87 -15.91 -4.64
N SER A 489 22.15 -14.79 -4.48
CA SER A 489 22.67 -13.55 -3.89
C SER A 489 22.52 -13.48 -2.37
N ALA A 490 21.95 -14.51 -1.72
CA ALA A 490 21.66 -14.55 -0.28
C ALA A 490 20.77 -13.39 0.23
N ASN A 491 19.83 -12.94 -0.59
CA ASN A 491 18.81 -11.97 -0.24
C ASN A 491 17.53 -12.63 0.27
N GLY A 492 16.81 -11.94 1.15
CA GLY A 492 15.43 -12.26 1.48
C GLY A 492 14.51 -11.75 0.38
N LEU A 493 13.36 -12.39 0.19
CA LEU A 493 12.48 -12.07 -0.94
C LEU A 493 11.01 -12.09 -0.55
N LEU A 494 10.34 -10.97 -0.80
CA LEU A 494 8.89 -10.85 -0.81
C LEU A 494 8.40 -10.82 -2.26
N LEU A 495 7.44 -11.67 -2.57
CA LEU A 495 6.84 -11.79 -3.89
C LEU A 495 5.40 -11.32 -3.83
N LYS A 496 5.03 -10.40 -4.71
CA LYS A 496 3.63 -9.97 -4.89
C LYS A 496 3.21 -10.17 -6.34
N GLY A 497 2.57 -11.31 -6.59
CA GLY A 497 1.99 -11.64 -7.89
C GLY A 497 0.62 -10.99 -8.12
N GLY A 498 0.25 -10.89 -9.40
CA GLY A 498 -1.11 -10.57 -9.86
C GLY A 498 -2.15 -11.60 -9.42
N LYS A 499 -3.42 -11.17 -9.37
CA LYS A 499 -4.57 -12.01 -8.95
C LYS A 499 -4.87 -13.11 -9.96
N GLU A 500 -4.59 -12.85 -11.22
CA GLU A 500 -4.79 -13.72 -12.37
C GLU A 500 -3.86 -14.96 -12.40
N ALA A 501 -2.75 -14.93 -11.64
CA ALA A 501 -1.78 -16.03 -11.57
C ALA A 501 -1.77 -16.72 -10.19
N ALA A 502 -2.87 -16.63 -9.43
CA ALA A 502 -2.90 -17.03 -8.03
C ALA A 502 -2.60 -18.52 -7.83
N HIS A 503 -3.13 -19.42 -8.67
CA HIS A 503 -2.91 -20.85 -8.52
C HIS A 503 -1.49 -21.24 -8.94
N SER A 504 -1.00 -20.69 -10.05
CA SER A 504 0.35 -20.92 -10.58
C SER A 504 1.40 -20.45 -9.58
N ASN A 505 1.25 -19.23 -9.05
CA ASN A 505 2.20 -18.65 -8.09
C ASN A 505 2.22 -19.44 -6.78
N LYS A 506 1.07 -19.94 -6.32
CA LYS A 506 1.02 -20.81 -5.14
C LYS A 506 1.78 -22.11 -5.38
N ALA A 507 1.49 -22.81 -6.49
CA ALA A 507 2.15 -24.07 -6.82
C ALA A 507 3.67 -23.90 -6.94
N LEU A 508 4.13 -22.83 -7.60
CA LEU A 508 5.56 -22.53 -7.74
C LEU A 508 6.20 -22.14 -6.40
N MET A 509 5.51 -21.38 -5.55
CA MET A 509 6.02 -21.03 -4.23
C MET A 509 6.16 -22.26 -3.32
N ASP A 510 5.23 -23.22 -3.40
CA ASP A 510 5.33 -24.45 -2.62
C ASP A 510 6.62 -25.23 -2.97
N LEU A 511 7.03 -25.23 -4.25
CA LEU A 511 8.32 -25.82 -4.69
C LEU A 511 9.54 -25.02 -4.20
N VAL A 512 9.45 -23.68 -4.19
CA VAL A 512 10.50 -22.82 -3.63
C VAL A 512 10.71 -23.10 -2.14
N LYS A 513 9.62 -23.26 -1.39
CA LYS A 513 9.68 -23.65 0.02
C LYS A 513 10.29 -25.03 0.21
N GLU A 514 9.84 -26.02 -0.56
CA GLU A 514 10.40 -27.39 -0.52
C GLU A 514 11.93 -27.39 -0.76
N SER A 515 12.40 -26.58 -1.71
CA SER A 515 13.84 -26.39 -1.95
C SER A 515 14.56 -25.71 -0.78
N LEU A 516 14.01 -24.64 -0.21
CA LEU A 516 14.63 -23.92 0.92
C LEU A 516 14.64 -24.72 2.23
N SER A 517 13.65 -25.59 2.44
CA SER A 517 13.60 -26.50 3.60
C SER A 517 14.81 -27.41 3.66
N SER A 518 15.36 -27.82 2.51
CA SER A 518 16.56 -28.68 2.46
C SER A 518 17.81 -28.03 3.06
N VAL A 519 17.82 -26.70 3.17
CA VAL A 519 18.94 -25.90 3.71
C VAL A 519 18.55 -25.06 4.93
N GLY A 520 17.37 -25.29 5.52
CA GLY A 520 16.91 -24.61 6.73
C GLY A 520 16.67 -23.10 6.57
N ALA A 521 16.25 -22.66 5.40
CA ALA A 521 16.01 -21.25 5.06
C ALA A 521 14.58 -20.99 4.57
N ASP A 522 13.59 -21.75 5.07
CA ASP A 522 12.19 -21.76 4.63
C ASP A 522 11.53 -20.37 4.61
N ASP A 523 11.89 -19.54 5.59
CA ASP A 523 11.31 -18.20 5.81
C ASP A 523 11.96 -17.10 4.97
N ALA A 524 13.03 -17.41 4.22
CA ALA A 524 13.75 -16.41 3.43
C ALA A 524 12.93 -15.85 2.27
N ILE A 525 11.98 -16.64 1.75
CA ILE A 525 11.19 -16.29 0.56
C ILE A 525 9.70 -16.47 0.85
N SER A 526 8.91 -15.43 0.61
CA SER A 526 7.50 -15.37 1.02
C SER A 526 6.61 -14.74 -0.06
N LEU A 527 5.39 -15.29 -0.23
CA LEU A 527 4.43 -14.85 -1.24
C LEU A 527 3.35 -14.04 -0.54
N VAL A 528 3.37 -12.74 -0.76
CA VAL A 528 2.41 -11.81 -0.19
C VAL A 528 1.03 -12.08 -0.79
N SER A 529 0.03 -12.13 0.09
CA SER A 529 -1.37 -12.32 -0.30
C SER A 529 -1.81 -11.30 -1.34
N THR A 530 -2.66 -11.72 -2.28
CA THR A 530 -3.25 -10.83 -3.29
C THR A 530 -4.21 -9.79 -2.70
N ARG A 531 -4.57 -9.93 -1.41
CA ARG A 531 -5.41 -8.99 -0.66
C ARG A 531 -4.66 -7.78 -0.13
N GLU A 532 -3.36 -7.90 0.09
CA GLU A 532 -2.54 -6.81 0.62
C GLU A 532 -2.32 -5.76 -0.48
N GLU A 533 -2.51 -4.49 -0.11
CA GLU A 533 -2.35 -3.38 -1.04
C GLU A 533 -0.86 -3.15 -1.31
N ILE A 534 -0.52 -2.84 -2.57
CA ILE A 534 0.86 -2.52 -2.94
C ILE A 534 1.37 -1.31 -2.13
N SER A 535 0.51 -0.32 -1.86
CA SER A 535 0.88 0.86 -1.07
C SER A 535 1.40 0.53 0.33
N ASP A 536 0.86 -0.51 0.97
CA ASP A 536 1.27 -0.90 2.31
C ASP A 536 2.70 -1.46 2.29
N LEU A 537 3.01 -2.29 1.28
CA LEU A 537 4.36 -2.81 1.04
C LEU A 537 5.37 -1.71 0.74
N LEU A 538 4.99 -0.71 -0.06
CA LEU A 538 5.87 0.39 -0.44
C LEU A 538 6.21 1.33 0.73
N ALA A 539 5.47 1.27 1.84
CA ALA A 539 5.74 2.03 3.06
C ALA A 539 6.70 1.31 4.03
N MET A 540 7.10 0.06 3.75
CA MET A 540 7.89 -0.77 4.67
C MET A 540 9.41 -0.55 4.56
N GLU A 541 9.85 0.71 4.56
CA GLU A 541 11.28 1.08 4.38
C GLU A 541 12.23 0.44 5.41
N LYS A 542 11.72 0.11 6.60
CA LYS A 542 12.50 -0.55 7.66
C LYS A 542 12.80 -2.02 7.35
N HIS A 543 12.04 -2.63 6.45
CA HIS A 543 12.10 -4.06 6.17
C HIS A 543 12.40 -4.38 4.70
N ILE A 544 12.26 -3.45 3.76
CA ILE A 544 12.46 -3.71 2.33
C ILE A 544 13.53 -2.75 1.80
N ASP A 545 14.56 -3.32 1.18
CA ASP A 545 15.77 -2.59 0.78
C ASP A 545 15.78 -2.28 -0.73
N LEU A 546 15.04 -3.03 -1.55
CA LEU A 546 14.90 -2.79 -3.00
C LEU A 546 13.56 -3.31 -3.54
N ILE A 547 12.90 -2.52 -4.38
CA ILE A 547 11.68 -2.92 -5.11
C ILE A 547 11.99 -3.15 -6.58
N ILE A 548 11.44 -4.24 -7.13
CA ILE A 548 11.64 -4.61 -8.54
C ILE A 548 10.26 -4.88 -9.18
N PRO A 549 9.69 -3.89 -9.89
CA PRO A 549 8.44 -4.08 -10.61
C PRO A 549 8.66 -4.74 -11.98
N ARG A 550 7.89 -5.79 -12.26
CA ARG A 550 7.89 -6.54 -13.53
C ARG A 550 6.48 -6.62 -14.10
N GLY A 551 6.11 -5.63 -14.91
CA GLY A 551 4.74 -5.52 -15.41
C GLY A 551 4.61 -4.52 -16.54
N SER A 552 3.46 -3.86 -16.60
CA SER A 552 3.19 -2.75 -17.53
C SER A 552 3.98 -1.49 -17.14
N SER A 553 4.22 -0.60 -18.11
CA SER A 553 4.79 0.72 -17.88
C SER A 553 4.02 1.53 -16.83
N ASP A 554 2.69 1.39 -16.81
CA ASP A 554 1.82 2.05 -15.84
C ASP A 554 2.06 1.54 -14.42
N LEU A 555 2.17 0.22 -14.23
CA LEU A 555 2.53 -0.37 -12.95
C LEU A 555 3.87 0.18 -12.45
N VAL A 556 4.90 0.15 -13.30
CA VAL A 556 6.25 0.62 -12.93
C VAL A 556 6.22 2.10 -12.54
N ARG A 557 5.57 2.97 -13.34
CA ARG A 557 5.44 4.40 -13.01
C ARG A 557 4.68 4.64 -11.73
N ASN A 558 3.62 3.87 -11.48
CA ASN A 558 2.83 4.01 -10.25
C ASN A 558 3.66 3.62 -9.02
N ILE A 559 4.42 2.54 -9.08
CA ILE A 559 5.32 2.11 -7.99
C ILE A 559 6.44 3.15 -7.78
N GLN A 560 7.06 3.65 -8.85
CA GLN A 560 8.08 4.70 -8.75
C GLN A 560 7.54 6.01 -8.15
N LYS A 561 6.28 6.37 -8.41
CA LYS A 561 5.65 7.56 -7.82
C LYS A 561 5.25 7.37 -6.36
N GLN A 562 4.84 6.15 -5.98
CA GLN A 562 4.36 5.84 -4.64
C GLN A 562 5.49 5.53 -3.66
N SER A 563 6.56 4.89 -4.14
CA SER A 563 7.72 4.59 -3.31
C SER A 563 8.56 5.84 -3.10
N GLN A 564 8.56 6.37 -1.87
CA GLN A 564 9.29 7.59 -1.53
C GLN A 564 10.71 7.33 -1.01
N HIS A 565 10.91 6.19 -0.35
CA HIS A 565 12.15 5.92 0.41
C HIS A 565 12.88 4.65 -0.03
N ILE A 566 12.16 3.67 -0.57
CA ILE A 566 12.76 2.42 -1.01
C ILE A 566 13.20 2.56 -2.48
N PRO A 567 14.46 2.27 -2.83
CA PRO A 567 14.90 2.30 -4.21
C PRO A 567 14.08 1.36 -5.11
N VAL A 568 13.78 1.80 -6.32
CA VAL A 568 13.04 1.01 -7.33
C VAL A 568 13.95 0.73 -8.52
N LEU A 569 14.20 -0.55 -8.81
CA LEU A 569 15.00 -0.99 -9.95
C LEU A 569 14.10 -1.55 -11.06
N GLY A 570 14.17 -0.94 -12.23
CA GLY A 570 13.42 -1.36 -13.41
C GLY A 570 13.46 -0.30 -14.50
N HIS A 571 12.64 -0.48 -15.54
CA HIS A 571 12.46 0.50 -16.60
C HIS A 571 10.97 0.73 -16.86
N ALA A 572 10.59 1.96 -17.17
CA ALA A 572 9.20 2.34 -17.45
C ALA A 572 8.87 2.40 -18.95
N GLU A 573 9.89 2.50 -19.82
CA GLU A 573 9.75 2.67 -21.27
C GLU A 573 10.88 1.92 -22.00
N GLY A 574 10.57 1.39 -23.18
CA GLY A 574 11.45 0.61 -24.06
C GLY A 574 11.64 1.21 -25.46
N ILE A 575 11.90 2.51 -25.56
CA ILE A 575 12.03 3.20 -26.85
C ILE A 575 13.46 3.00 -27.38
N CYS A 576 13.62 1.94 -28.17
CA CYS A 576 14.89 1.49 -28.72
C CYS A 576 15.07 1.94 -30.19
N HIS A 577 16.28 2.33 -30.55
CA HIS A 577 16.61 2.76 -31.91
C HIS A 577 17.53 1.76 -32.63
N VAL A 578 17.35 1.68 -33.95
CA VAL A 578 18.36 1.12 -34.86
C VAL A 578 18.77 2.22 -35.82
N TYR A 579 20.06 2.50 -35.93
CA TYR A 579 20.64 3.48 -36.84
C TYR A 579 21.35 2.79 -38.00
N LEU A 580 20.89 3.08 -39.22
CA LEU A 580 21.52 2.68 -40.47
C LEU A 580 22.46 3.80 -40.92
N ASP A 581 23.75 3.60 -40.66
CA ASP A 581 24.82 4.49 -41.09
C ASP A 581 25.03 4.44 -42.61
N ARG A 582 25.72 5.45 -43.18
CA ARG A 582 26.05 5.50 -44.61
C ARG A 582 26.76 4.23 -45.10
N ASP A 583 27.68 3.70 -44.29
CA ASP A 583 28.53 2.56 -44.67
C ASP A 583 27.90 1.21 -44.23
N ALA A 584 26.56 1.14 -44.09
CA ALA A 584 25.84 -0.07 -43.69
C ALA A 584 25.78 -1.15 -44.79
N ASP A 585 26.09 -2.40 -44.43
CA ASP A 585 25.87 -3.55 -45.31
C ASP A 585 24.35 -3.84 -45.49
N PRO A 586 23.82 -3.83 -46.73
CA PRO A 586 22.40 -4.02 -47.00
C PRO A 586 21.82 -5.34 -46.46
N ALA A 587 22.58 -6.43 -46.54
CA ALA A 587 22.11 -7.75 -46.12
C ALA A 587 22.02 -7.84 -44.59
N LYS A 588 23.02 -7.30 -43.87
CA LYS A 588 22.99 -7.20 -42.41
C LYS A 588 21.86 -6.27 -41.95
N ALA A 589 21.69 -5.13 -42.60
CA ALA A 589 20.62 -4.17 -42.29
C ALA A 589 19.23 -4.83 -42.31
N LEU A 590 18.87 -5.51 -43.40
CA LEU A 590 17.58 -6.20 -43.52
C LEU A 590 17.38 -7.26 -42.43
N LYS A 591 18.41 -8.06 -42.14
CA LYS A 591 18.33 -9.12 -41.13
C LYS A 591 18.15 -8.55 -39.72
N ILE A 592 18.93 -7.55 -39.35
CA ILE A 592 18.93 -6.97 -38.02
C ILE A 592 17.64 -6.19 -37.77
N VAL A 593 17.20 -5.35 -38.72
CA VAL A 593 15.95 -4.58 -38.58
C VAL A 593 14.74 -5.50 -38.47
N ARG A 594 14.69 -6.57 -39.28
CA ARG A 594 13.62 -7.57 -39.18
C ARG A 594 13.55 -8.20 -37.80
N ASP A 595 14.68 -8.71 -37.31
CA ASP A 595 14.75 -9.35 -35.99
C ASP A 595 14.39 -8.37 -34.87
N ALA A 596 14.95 -7.17 -34.92
CA ALA A 596 14.76 -6.13 -33.90
C ALA A 596 13.28 -5.72 -33.73
N LYS A 597 12.48 -5.73 -34.80
CA LYS A 597 11.04 -5.38 -34.73
C LYS A 597 10.12 -6.60 -34.63
N CYS A 598 10.39 -7.67 -35.37
CA CYS A 598 9.41 -8.72 -35.67
C CYS A 598 9.55 -9.97 -34.79
N ASP A 599 10.71 -10.23 -34.15
CA ASP A 599 10.92 -11.41 -33.30
C ASP A 599 9.92 -11.46 -32.13
N TYR A 600 9.86 -10.36 -31.36
CA TYR A 600 8.89 -10.22 -30.28
C TYR A 600 8.52 -8.74 -30.10
N PRO A 601 7.51 -8.23 -30.85
CA PRO A 601 7.21 -6.80 -30.91
C PRO A 601 6.76 -6.17 -29.59
N ALA A 602 6.28 -6.98 -28.64
CA ALA A 602 5.84 -6.54 -27.31
C ALA A 602 6.95 -6.57 -26.25
N ALA A 603 8.20 -6.87 -26.65
CA ALA A 603 9.37 -6.79 -25.78
C ALA A 603 9.84 -5.34 -25.63
N CYS A 604 10.33 -4.97 -24.45
CA CYS A 604 10.84 -3.63 -24.17
C CYS A 604 12.14 -3.26 -24.89
N ASN A 605 12.81 -4.24 -25.50
CA ASN A 605 14.02 -4.05 -26.31
C ASN A 605 13.73 -4.22 -27.82
N ALA A 606 12.45 -4.27 -28.23
CA ALA A 606 12.08 -4.23 -29.64
C ALA A 606 12.39 -2.84 -30.23
N MET A 607 12.82 -2.78 -31.48
CA MET A 607 13.03 -1.52 -32.17
C MET A 607 11.70 -0.76 -32.28
N GLU A 608 11.69 0.51 -31.86
CA GLU A 608 10.53 1.40 -32.01
C GLU A 608 10.78 2.49 -33.05
N THR A 609 12.04 2.89 -33.23
CA THR A 609 12.44 3.89 -34.24
C THR A 609 13.63 3.39 -35.06
N LEU A 610 13.49 3.46 -36.38
CA LEU A 610 14.58 3.24 -37.32
C LEU A 610 15.10 4.60 -37.81
N LEU A 611 16.36 4.88 -37.55
CA LEU A 611 17.07 6.07 -38.04
C LEU A 611 17.86 5.69 -39.29
N ILE A 612 17.72 6.48 -40.36
CA ILE A 612 18.35 6.20 -41.64
C ILE A 612 19.21 7.39 -42.06
N HIS A 613 20.48 7.14 -42.38
CA HIS A 613 21.34 8.16 -42.96
C HIS A 613 20.77 8.68 -44.29
N GLU A 614 20.82 9.99 -44.54
CA GLU A 614 20.19 10.65 -45.70
C GLU A 614 20.59 10.04 -47.06
N ASP A 615 21.86 9.64 -47.22
CA ASP A 615 22.37 8.94 -48.41
C ASP A 615 21.59 7.68 -48.81
N HIS A 616 20.93 7.00 -47.86
CA HIS A 616 20.18 5.78 -48.15
C HIS A 616 18.76 6.03 -48.67
N LEU A 617 18.22 7.25 -48.58
CA LEU A 617 16.85 7.55 -49.01
C LEU A 617 16.55 7.18 -50.46
N ASN A 618 17.52 7.43 -51.35
CA ASN A 618 17.39 7.14 -52.78
C ASN A 618 18.01 5.77 -53.16
N SER A 619 18.44 4.99 -52.18
CA SER A 619 19.07 3.68 -52.39
C SER A 619 18.03 2.55 -52.50
N SER A 620 18.43 1.43 -53.10
CA SER A 620 17.61 0.21 -53.07
C SER A 620 17.38 -0.29 -51.64
N LEU A 621 18.32 -0.07 -50.73
CA LEU A 621 18.25 -0.52 -49.34
C LEU A 621 17.02 0.03 -48.61
N PHE A 622 16.71 1.32 -48.78
CA PHE A 622 15.52 1.92 -48.17
C PHE A 622 14.22 1.28 -48.70
N THR A 623 14.17 1.01 -50.00
CA THR A 623 13.03 0.34 -50.65
C THR A 623 12.88 -1.10 -50.16
N ASP A 624 13.98 -1.81 -50.01
CA ASP A 624 14.02 -3.19 -49.54
C ASP A 624 13.56 -3.30 -48.09
N ILE A 625 13.98 -2.37 -47.22
CA ILE A 625 13.55 -2.32 -45.82
C ILE A 625 12.05 -2.03 -45.73
N CYS A 626 11.55 -1.02 -46.46
CA CYS A 626 10.13 -0.68 -46.47
C CYS A 626 9.29 -1.86 -46.98
N THR A 627 9.76 -2.54 -48.02
CA THR A 627 9.09 -3.72 -48.59
C THR A 627 9.09 -4.89 -47.59
N MET A 628 10.22 -5.13 -46.92
CA MET A 628 10.35 -6.16 -45.89
C MET A 628 9.41 -5.89 -44.72
N LEU A 629 9.40 -4.69 -44.16
CA LEU A 629 8.52 -4.31 -43.05
C LEU A 629 7.05 -4.46 -43.42
N ARG A 630 6.67 -4.04 -44.63
CA ARG A 630 5.30 -4.20 -45.14
C ARG A 630 4.90 -5.67 -45.28
N ASN A 631 5.81 -6.52 -45.77
CA ASN A 631 5.56 -7.96 -45.92
C ASN A 631 5.40 -8.67 -44.56
N GLU A 632 6.11 -8.22 -43.53
CA GLU A 632 5.96 -8.68 -42.14
C GLU A 632 4.72 -8.08 -41.44
N GLY A 633 3.97 -7.21 -42.13
CA GLY A 633 2.76 -6.57 -41.59
C GLY A 633 3.03 -5.41 -40.63
N VAL A 634 4.23 -4.82 -40.66
CA VAL A 634 4.61 -3.69 -39.81
C VAL A 634 4.01 -2.38 -40.33
N ILE A 635 3.30 -1.65 -39.48
CA ILE A 635 2.81 -0.30 -39.78
C ILE A 635 3.95 0.70 -39.56
N VAL A 636 4.37 1.33 -40.65
CA VAL A 636 5.41 2.38 -40.61
C VAL A 636 4.77 3.74 -40.37
N HIS A 637 5.36 4.53 -39.48
CA HIS A 637 5.02 5.93 -39.26
C HIS A 637 6.20 6.81 -39.67
N ALA A 638 5.96 7.84 -40.48
CA ALA A 638 7.02 8.71 -40.99
C ALA A 638 7.37 9.81 -39.97
N GLY A 639 8.64 9.92 -39.61
CA GLY A 639 9.16 11.05 -38.84
C GLY A 639 9.05 12.37 -39.62
N PRO A 640 9.11 13.53 -38.94
CA PRO A 640 9.03 14.85 -39.57
C PRO A 640 9.92 15.05 -40.81
N LYS A 641 11.20 14.64 -40.79
CA LYS A 641 12.08 14.86 -41.95
C LYS A 641 11.70 13.93 -43.10
N LEU A 642 11.48 12.65 -42.81
CA LEU A 642 11.03 11.69 -43.82
C LEU A 642 9.70 12.12 -44.46
N SER A 643 8.72 12.54 -43.64
CA SER A 643 7.41 12.98 -44.14
C SER A 643 7.49 14.22 -45.03
N SER A 644 8.47 15.09 -44.83
CA SER A 644 8.67 16.28 -45.67
C SER A 644 9.29 15.98 -47.03
N GLN A 645 9.97 14.83 -47.14
CA GLN A 645 10.69 14.40 -48.34
C GLN A 645 9.87 13.43 -49.22
N LEU A 646 8.78 12.87 -48.68
CA LEU A 646 7.89 11.97 -49.40
C LEU A 646 6.63 12.70 -49.89
N THR A 647 6.37 12.64 -51.20
CA THR A 647 5.13 13.18 -51.79
C THR A 647 3.91 12.34 -51.40
N PHE A 648 4.08 11.02 -51.30
CA PHE A 648 3.09 10.06 -50.80
C PHE A 648 3.83 9.09 -49.88
N GLY A 649 3.48 9.11 -48.58
CA GLY A 649 4.21 8.36 -47.56
C GLY A 649 3.29 7.73 -46.52
N PRO A 650 3.88 6.97 -45.58
CA PRO A 650 3.16 6.47 -44.41
C PRO A 650 2.55 7.60 -43.59
N PRO A 651 1.58 7.31 -42.70
CA PRO A 651 1.05 8.31 -41.77
C PRO A 651 2.18 8.95 -40.94
N PRO A 652 2.10 10.24 -40.61
CA PRO A 652 3.12 10.89 -39.79
C PRO A 652 3.13 10.33 -38.36
N ALA A 653 4.32 10.18 -37.79
CA ALA A 653 4.50 9.78 -36.40
C ALA A 653 3.90 10.84 -35.46
N LYS A 654 3.09 10.41 -34.50
CA LYS A 654 2.47 11.31 -33.50
C LYS A 654 3.50 11.94 -32.57
N SER A 655 4.56 11.19 -32.26
CA SER A 655 5.67 11.57 -31.39
C SER A 655 6.85 10.68 -31.72
N MET A 656 8.07 11.23 -31.77
CA MET A 656 9.30 10.44 -31.87
C MET A 656 9.65 9.73 -30.55
N ARG A 657 9.01 10.13 -29.45
CA ARG A 657 9.07 9.44 -28.16
C ARG A 657 7.81 8.63 -27.96
N HIS A 658 7.73 7.47 -28.60
CA HIS A 658 6.58 6.56 -28.51
C HIS A 658 7.05 5.10 -28.54
N GLU A 659 6.54 4.31 -27.60
CA GLU A 659 6.71 2.84 -27.56
C GLU A 659 5.42 2.22 -28.11
N TYR A 660 5.50 1.54 -29.26
CA TYR A 660 4.35 0.94 -29.89
C TYR A 660 4.00 -0.41 -29.27
N GLY A 661 5.02 -1.21 -28.89
CA GLY A 661 4.82 -2.54 -28.31
C GLY A 661 4.07 -3.53 -29.22
N ALA A 662 4.06 -3.27 -30.53
CA ALA A 662 3.33 -3.98 -31.56
C ALA A 662 4.13 -4.00 -32.88
N LEU A 663 3.57 -4.61 -33.94
CA LEU A 663 4.12 -4.54 -35.30
C LEU A 663 3.90 -3.14 -35.90
N GLU A 664 4.45 -2.12 -35.25
CA GLU A 664 4.50 -0.74 -35.70
C GLU A 664 5.86 -0.14 -35.34
N CYS A 665 6.35 0.80 -36.15
CA CYS A 665 7.57 1.55 -35.85
C CYS A 665 7.58 2.92 -36.54
N SER A 666 8.39 3.84 -36.02
CA SER A 666 8.73 5.09 -36.70
C SER A 666 9.97 4.93 -37.57
N ILE A 667 10.02 5.62 -38.72
CA ILE A 667 11.24 5.77 -39.53
C ILE A 667 11.54 7.26 -39.66
N GLU A 668 12.77 7.66 -39.36
CA GLU A 668 13.22 9.04 -39.49
C GLU A 668 14.59 9.13 -40.17
N VAL A 669 14.79 10.23 -40.89
CA VAL A 669 16.04 10.53 -41.61
C VAL A 669 16.95 11.38 -40.74
N VAL A 670 18.23 11.02 -40.70
CA VAL A 670 19.29 11.79 -40.04
C VAL A 670 20.41 12.08 -41.02
N LYS A 671 21.05 13.24 -40.88
CA LYS A 671 22.11 13.71 -41.76
C LYS A 671 23.41 12.93 -41.57
N ASP A 672 23.76 12.65 -40.31
CA ASP A 672 25.02 12.03 -39.92
C ASP A 672 24.92 11.33 -38.57
N LEU A 673 26.03 10.72 -38.14
CA LEU A 673 26.14 10.03 -36.85
C LEU A 673 25.80 10.93 -35.65
N ASN A 674 26.21 12.20 -35.66
CA ASN A 674 25.98 13.09 -34.52
C ASN A 674 24.49 13.35 -34.37
N GLU A 675 23.80 13.61 -35.48
CA GLU A 675 22.34 13.76 -35.45
C GLU A 675 21.63 12.47 -35.00
N ALA A 676 22.14 11.29 -35.38
CA ALA A 676 21.61 10.02 -34.88
C ALA A 676 21.74 9.90 -33.36
N VAL A 677 22.91 10.23 -32.80
CA VAL A 677 23.17 10.21 -31.36
C VAL A 677 22.28 11.21 -30.63
N ASP A 678 22.18 12.45 -31.14
CA ASP A 678 21.33 13.50 -30.57
C ASP A 678 19.85 13.08 -30.57
N HIS A 679 19.39 12.41 -31.63
CA HIS A 679 18.04 11.86 -31.71
C HIS A 679 17.81 10.81 -30.63
N ILE A 680 18.73 9.85 -30.49
CA ILE A 680 18.65 8.78 -29.49
C ILE A 680 18.62 9.35 -28.08
N HIS A 681 19.48 10.32 -27.74
CA HIS A 681 19.49 10.95 -26.42
C HIS A 681 18.21 11.74 -26.13
N LYS A 682 17.63 12.37 -27.15
CA LYS A 682 16.43 13.21 -27.00
C LYS A 682 15.15 12.39 -26.87
N PHE A 683 15.03 11.31 -27.63
CA PHE A 683 13.77 10.57 -27.78
C PHE A 683 13.79 9.15 -27.23
N GLY A 684 14.97 8.55 -27.04
CA GLY A 684 15.13 7.22 -26.47
C GLY A 684 14.85 7.14 -24.98
N SER A 685 14.63 5.91 -24.51
CA SER A 685 14.47 5.62 -23.09
C SER A 685 15.78 5.19 -22.41
N SER A 686 16.92 5.35 -23.10
CA SER A 686 18.24 4.86 -22.70
C SER A 686 18.26 3.34 -22.43
N HIS A 687 17.44 2.56 -23.15
CA HIS A 687 17.34 1.11 -23.01
C HIS A 687 18.38 0.40 -23.88
N THR A 688 18.06 0.18 -25.16
CA THR A 688 18.95 -0.49 -26.12
C THR A 688 18.96 0.27 -27.43
N ASP A 689 20.15 0.61 -27.93
CA ASP A 689 20.27 1.29 -29.22
C ASP A 689 21.39 0.66 -30.06
N VAL A 690 21.18 0.60 -31.37
CA VAL A 690 22.01 -0.19 -32.30
C VAL A 690 22.50 0.68 -33.44
N ILE A 691 23.76 0.52 -33.83
CA ILE A 691 24.29 0.99 -35.12
C ILE A 691 24.54 -0.17 -36.06
N ILE A 692 24.25 0.02 -37.34
CA ILE A 692 24.59 -0.89 -38.43
C ILE A 692 25.53 -0.15 -39.36
N THR A 693 26.79 -0.58 -39.43
CA THR A 693 27.85 0.01 -40.25
C THR A 693 29.01 -0.97 -40.44
N GLU A 694 29.69 -0.93 -41.58
CA GLU A 694 30.99 -1.61 -41.76
C GLU A 694 32.18 -0.70 -41.41
N ASN A 695 31.92 0.58 -41.11
CA ASN A 695 32.95 1.53 -40.71
C ASN A 695 33.27 1.41 -39.22
N GLU A 696 34.42 0.82 -38.90
CA GLU A 696 34.85 0.62 -37.50
C GLU A 696 35.00 1.92 -36.71
N SER A 697 35.37 3.02 -37.36
CA SER A 697 35.55 4.31 -36.68
C SER A 697 34.21 4.89 -36.24
N THR A 698 33.22 4.86 -37.14
CA THR A 698 31.83 5.25 -36.86
C THR A 698 31.22 4.35 -35.78
N ALA A 699 31.44 3.03 -35.85
CA ALA A 699 30.96 2.09 -34.85
C ALA A 699 31.51 2.41 -33.46
N LYS A 700 32.83 2.61 -33.33
CA LYS A 700 33.47 2.96 -32.05
C LYS A 700 32.95 4.29 -31.50
N GLN A 701 32.77 5.29 -32.37
CA GLN A 701 32.21 6.58 -31.96
C GLN A 701 30.78 6.43 -31.46
N PHE A 702 29.90 5.70 -32.16
CA PHE A 702 28.53 5.43 -31.71
C PHE A 702 28.50 4.72 -30.34
N LEU A 703 29.27 3.62 -30.20
CA LEU A 703 29.35 2.86 -28.95
C LEU A 703 29.83 3.70 -27.76
N SER A 704 30.69 4.68 -27.99
CA SER A 704 31.17 5.60 -26.94
C SER A 704 30.24 6.76 -26.64
N SER A 705 29.48 7.23 -27.63
CA SER A 705 28.67 8.46 -27.52
C SER A 705 27.23 8.20 -27.09
N VAL A 706 26.66 7.04 -27.39
CA VAL A 706 25.29 6.69 -26.99
C VAL A 706 25.26 6.27 -25.53
N ASP A 707 24.42 6.94 -24.72
CA ASP A 707 24.32 6.71 -23.28
C ASP A 707 23.06 5.90 -22.94
N SER A 708 23.03 4.68 -23.48
CA SER A 708 21.98 3.70 -23.22
C SER A 708 22.49 2.55 -22.37
N ALA A 709 21.59 1.80 -21.75
CA ALA A 709 21.97 0.66 -20.93
C ALA A 709 22.65 -0.44 -21.74
N CYS A 710 22.27 -0.59 -23.01
CA CYS A 710 22.90 -1.46 -23.98
C CYS A 710 23.14 -0.70 -25.29
N VAL A 711 24.35 -0.77 -25.85
CA VAL A 711 24.68 -0.18 -27.14
C VAL A 711 25.35 -1.24 -28.01
N PHE A 712 24.80 -1.49 -29.20
CA PHE A 712 25.24 -2.60 -30.05
C PHE A 712 25.72 -2.12 -31.43
N HIS A 713 26.64 -2.89 -32.01
CA HIS A 713 27.14 -2.72 -33.38
C HIS A 713 26.84 -3.99 -34.17
N ASN A 714 26.10 -3.88 -35.28
CA ASN A 714 25.76 -4.99 -36.16
C ASN A 714 25.07 -6.19 -35.45
N VAL A 715 24.32 -5.93 -34.37
CA VAL A 715 23.58 -6.93 -33.59
C VAL A 715 22.20 -6.39 -33.23
N SER A 716 21.18 -7.25 -33.31
CA SER A 716 19.79 -6.88 -32.99
C SER A 716 19.62 -6.39 -31.55
N SER A 717 18.76 -5.41 -31.35
CA SER A 717 18.40 -4.88 -30.02
C SER A 717 17.81 -5.95 -29.10
N ARG A 718 17.23 -7.01 -29.68
CA ARG A 718 16.67 -8.16 -28.98
C ARG A 718 17.70 -8.92 -28.14
N PHE A 719 19.00 -8.76 -28.40
CA PHE A 719 20.05 -9.40 -27.59
C PHE A 719 20.19 -8.83 -26.18
N ALA A 720 19.61 -7.65 -25.89
CA ALA A 720 19.59 -7.07 -24.55
C ALA A 720 18.65 -7.85 -23.61
N ASP A 721 19.12 -8.98 -23.11
CA ASP A 721 18.39 -9.94 -22.27
C ASP A 721 19.40 -10.72 -21.41
N GLY A 722 19.07 -10.94 -20.14
CA GLY A 722 20.00 -11.57 -19.19
C GLY A 722 20.45 -12.97 -19.57
N PHE A 723 19.57 -13.80 -20.12
CA PHE A 723 19.94 -15.15 -20.58
C PHE A 723 20.87 -15.06 -21.80
N ARG A 724 20.57 -14.19 -22.77
CA ARG A 724 21.41 -13.98 -23.96
C ARG A 724 22.78 -13.38 -23.63
N PHE A 725 22.90 -12.64 -22.53
CA PHE A 725 24.16 -12.11 -22.01
C PHE A 725 24.96 -13.14 -21.19
N GLY A 726 24.44 -14.35 -20.98
CA GLY A 726 25.10 -15.38 -20.19
C GLY A 726 24.98 -15.19 -18.68
N LEU A 727 24.02 -14.39 -18.20
CA LEU A 727 23.75 -14.20 -16.77
C LEU A 727 22.86 -15.31 -16.17
N GLY A 728 22.42 -16.28 -16.99
CA GLY A 728 21.50 -17.36 -16.64
C GLY A 728 20.04 -16.91 -16.52
N ALA A 729 19.77 -15.87 -15.73
CA ALA A 729 18.49 -15.18 -15.71
C ALA A 729 18.66 -13.69 -15.39
N GLU A 730 17.57 -12.95 -15.49
CA GLU A 730 17.49 -11.55 -15.07
C GLU A 730 16.30 -11.35 -14.13
N VAL A 731 16.48 -10.46 -13.16
CA VAL A 731 15.37 -9.97 -12.34
C VAL A 731 14.57 -8.88 -13.09
N GLY A 732 15.23 -8.22 -14.05
CA GLY A 732 14.80 -6.97 -14.65
C GLY A 732 15.83 -6.43 -15.63
N ILE A 733 15.43 -5.48 -16.47
CA ILE A 733 16.36 -4.59 -17.17
C ILE A 733 16.26 -3.23 -16.50
N SER A 734 17.41 -2.62 -16.20
CA SER A 734 17.48 -1.30 -15.57
C SER A 734 18.01 -0.27 -16.56
N THR A 735 17.28 0.84 -16.72
CA THR A 735 17.78 2.02 -17.42
C THR A 735 18.35 3.06 -16.46
N ALA A 736 18.36 2.77 -15.15
CA ALA A 736 18.94 3.65 -14.14
C ALA A 736 20.47 3.74 -14.32
N ARG A 737 21.03 4.90 -13.94
CA ARG A 737 22.48 5.16 -14.02
C ARG A 737 23.23 4.84 -12.72
N ILE A 738 22.52 4.43 -11.68
CA ILE A 738 23.05 4.09 -10.37
C ILE A 738 22.82 2.61 -10.09
N HIS A 739 23.71 2.01 -9.28
CA HIS A 739 23.65 0.61 -8.84
C HIS A 739 23.86 -0.42 -9.96
N ALA A 740 22.85 -0.67 -10.79
CA ALA A 740 22.88 -1.66 -11.87
C ALA A 740 22.16 -1.13 -13.12
N ARG A 741 22.73 -1.40 -14.30
CA ARG A 741 22.26 -0.90 -15.60
C ARG A 741 22.36 -1.99 -16.66
N GLY A 742 21.33 -2.09 -17.50
CA GLY A 742 21.15 -3.20 -18.45
C GLY A 742 20.43 -4.39 -17.81
N PRO A 743 20.51 -5.59 -18.41
CA PRO A 743 20.01 -6.81 -17.81
C PRO A 743 20.65 -7.07 -16.43
N VAL A 744 19.81 -7.24 -15.41
CA VAL A 744 20.24 -7.32 -14.01
C VAL A 744 20.21 -8.77 -13.53
N GLY A 745 21.39 -9.39 -13.47
CA GLY A 745 21.59 -10.74 -12.90
C GLY A 745 21.91 -10.72 -11.40
N VAL A 746 22.62 -11.75 -10.91
CA VAL A 746 22.94 -11.91 -9.48
C VAL A 746 23.77 -10.73 -8.93
N GLU A 747 24.74 -10.22 -9.69
CA GLU A 747 25.60 -9.11 -9.24
C GLU A 747 24.82 -7.82 -8.95
N GLY A 748 23.77 -7.55 -9.72
CA GLY A 748 22.91 -6.39 -9.49
C GLY A 748 21.99 -6.52 -8.27
N LEU A 749 22.03 -7.66 -7.58
CA LEU A 749 21.35 -7.90 -6.30
C LEU A 749 22.33 -7.89 -5.11
N LEU A 750 23.57 -7.47 -5.34
CA LEU A 750 24.61 -7.32 -4.34
C LEU A 750 24.99 -5.85 -4.17
N THR A 751 25.43 -5.49 -2.98
CA THR A 751 26.11 -4.23 -2.67
C THR A 751 27.51 -4.54 -2.11
N THR A 752 28.20 -3.53 -1.58
CA THR A 752 29.56 -3.70 -1.04
C THR A 752 29.66 -3.24 0.42
N LYS A 753 30.55 -3.89 1.17
CA LYS A 753 30.92 -3.51 2.54
C LYS A 753 32.43 -3.36 2.65
N TRP A 754 32.89 -2.41 3.45
CA TRP A 754 34.29 -2.28 3.84
C TRP A 754 34.56 -3.05 5.13
N ILE A 755 35.60 -3.87 5.14
CA ILE A 755 36.10 -4.63 6.29
C ILE A 755 37.52 -4.13 6.55
N LEU A 756 37.75 -3.59 7.74
CA LEU A 756 39.06 -3.13 8.19
C LEU A 756 39.53 -4.01 9.34
N GLU A 757 40.64 -4.71 9.13
CA GLU A 757 41.26 -5.58 10.13
C GLU A 757 42.57 -4.95 10.59
N GLY A 758 42.71 -4.78 11.89
CA GLY A 758 43.90 -4.23 12.53
C GLY A 758 44.11 -4.82 13.91
N THR A 759 45.24 -4.51 14.54
CA THR A 759 45.62 -4.98 15.88
C THR A 759 45.10 -4.08 17.01
N ASP A 760 45.44 -2.79 16.94
CA ASP A 760 45.29 -1.81 18.03
C ASP A 760 45.32 -0.36 17.50
N HIS A 761 45.08 -0.20 16.20
CA HIS A 761 45.25 1.05 15.48
C HIS A 761 44.31 2.14 15.96
N THR A 762 44.84 3.33 16.25
CA THR A 762 44.06 4.54 16.54
C THR A 762 44.40 5.65 15.54
N ALA A 763 43.41 6.46 15.16
CA ALA A 763 43.62 7.54 14.19
C ALA A 763 44.61 8.62 14.70
N ALA A 764 44.68 8.84 16.02
CA ALA A 764 45.59 9.80 16.63
C ALA A 764 47.06 9.44 16.39
N GLU A 765 47.42 8.16 16.42
CA GLU A 765 48.80 7.70 16.18
C GLU A 765 49.31 8.02 14.78
N PHE A 766 48.42 8.07 13.79
CA PHE A 766 48.77 8.49 12.43
C PHE A 766 48.93 10.01 12.32
N ASN A 767 48.10 10.78 13.04
CA ASN A 767 48.19 12.25 13.07
C ASN A 767 49.43 12.74 13.81
N GLU A 768 49.83 12.03 14.86
CA GLU A 768 51.02 12.32 15.66
C GLU A 768 52.32 11.76 15.06
N GLY A 769 52.23 11.04 13.93
CA GLY A 769 53.39 10.45 13.25
C GLY A 769 53.98 9.22 13.95
N ARG A 770 53.29 8.64 14.93
CA ARG A 770 53.69 7.39 15.62
C ARG A 770 53.47 6.14 14.74
N ARG A 771 52.55 6.20 13.78
CA ARG A 771 52.40 5.20 12.69
C ARG A 771 52.37 5.90 11.34
N THR A 772 52.72 5.18 10.28
CA THR A 772 52.78 5.69 8.91
C THR A 772 51.82 4.96 7.98
N TRP A 773 51.22 5.71 7.04
CA TRP A 773 50.40 5.14 5.98
C TRP A 773 51.26 4.50 4.88
N LEU A 774 50.81 3.36 4.36
CA LEU A 774 51.39 2.63 3.23
C LEU A 774 50.52 2.73 1.97
N HIS A 775 49.19 2.57 2.11
CA HIS A 775 48.22 2.55 1.00
C HIS A 775 48.57 1.62 -0.18
N GLU A 776 49.20 0.48 0.11
CA GLU A 776 49.64 -0.48 -0.89
C GLU A 776 48.46 -1.36 -1.34
N LYS A 777 48.16 -1.36 -2.65
CA LYS A 777 47.15 -2.26 -3.22
C LYS A 777 47.67 -3.69 -3.18
N LEU A 778 46.88 -4.59 -2.60
CA LEU A 778 47.17 -6.01 -2.53
C LEU A 778 46.40 -6.77 -3.61
N PRO A 779 46.92 -7.92 -4.09
CA PRO A 779 46.18 -8.77 -5.02
C PRO A 779 44.88 -9.28 -4.37
N VAL A 780 43.87 -9.38 -5.23
CA VAL A 780 42.53 -9.85 -4.91
C VAL A 780 42.42 -11.21 -5.59
N ASN A 781 42.66 -12.28 -4.83
CA ASN A 781 42.54 -13.65 -5.34
C ASN A 781 41.09 -14.09 -5.25
#